data_AF-A0AAV2PKQ9-F1
#
_entry.id   AF-A0AAV2PKQ9-F1
#
_cell.length_a   1.000
_cell.length_b   1.000
_cell.length_c   1.000
_cell.angle_alpha   90.00
_cell.angle_beta   90.00
_cell.angle_gamma   90.00
#
_symmetry.space_group_name_H-M   'P 1'
#
loop_
_entity.id
_entity.type
_entity.pdbx_description
1 polymer ?
#
loop_
_entity_poly.entity_id
_entity_poly.type
_entity_poly.pdbx_seq_one_letter_code
_entity_poly.pdbx_strand_id
1 'polypeptide(L)'
;RVRWIQRQPWQHQQTWAISHVYIGDECKGKCSARGWCNSGLCRCEEDWTGSFCEKPKHPLQEFIADEFIEETSPNKWRKVVGGQVTDQCGPITGGKALHFYSGCNRYLETVDLDLREALFVQFMLRTGCIDTLHNIPEDVGGDRSILVQGSCDAGITWITIRKLMLIYIEPEYIWLRLPNTLQCEGGRIRWWQPKGGDRGEFDWALDSVVVGGKVDPPDNITYTDPEDIKHPLWLQNYNSKQGEYCDFNETVNVFLSTPSEAAVLQTTDVQITGNHSINFLISIGCDAAWINNIQPVRLEYSVDFGYNWQLVQEMCVPGNISCNEYEDPSIFYAPLKSARFVYPLDNIGPAKYVRFRWYQSPNADVTASHKWSLRDVYIGSSCTMNCLGRGSCIDAVCYCDDGYAGKYCQILTQDNIPYLRDTFTKNDLHPDWLRAQGLLLSSGCGSLEEPPTATFQGTNTRVITTKPIDTRSGRFVLFTAQIGSPHGNGICRPSTDRHDNVFLQYSIDGDNYLYLLRRCSYTLPWPSPTQPCPGLARLAKTNGDINFGFWQPRLIPNPPAWSIDNVFIGGSEISSPQIIDKFDEEDPGISEWLFAPHSEFHHDFCSSGRNVTSLVWGADSPGFRAITTQELIIQEGHILQFKILSGCGPESFECGVSTPVRLEYSRVGGVPGWDLVQDSCYPGSSPDPDCLPYVFHKKSTFTPDTHGKWTRVTLPLPEKTWGSTTKLRWVQHVPVHSGHVTPWSLDDVYVGEPCPDYCRGHGSCIQGRCQCDAGYYDDSCDPHPIYAEPLPTSLIDGFEGGIGVNWALVTGGGVGMGCNSMAPYGHGKHLYFNGCGMRQAVTVALDTRRTSKLVFIARLGSHDNSPSCRMDLSDPQRALDKGVVLQYSNNNGITWETIHVMDPTDFKKARRVAYSLPSEARGYGVQLRWWQPDHDGANTDHWAIDNVEVVLAQRKDTSKYQAHTLHNSEL
;
A
#
# COMPACT_ATOMS: atom_id res chain seq x y z
N ARG A 1 -70.34 27.53 -51.54
CA ARG A 1 -69.18 27.74 -52.43
C ARG A 1 -67.98 28.10 -51.56
N VAL A 2 -66.85 27.42 -51.73
CA VAL A 2 -65.62 27.60 -50.94
C VAL A 2 -64.52 28.06 -51.88
N ARG A 3 -63.61 28.92 -51.41
CA ARG A 3 -62.43 29.35 -52.18
C ARG A 3 -61.19 29.36 -51.28
N TRP A 4 -60.07 28.88 -51.81
CA TRP A 4 -58.74 29.10 -51.25
C TRP A 4 -58.12 30.28 -52.01
N ILE A 5 -57.57 31.26 -51.29
CA ILE A 5 -57.06 32.50 -51.89
C ILE A 5 -55.71 32.87 -51.27
N GLN A 6 -54.72 33.12 -52.14
CA GLN A 6 -53.46 33.77 -51.78
C GLN A 6 -53.54 35.23 -52.26
N ARG A 7 -53.27 36.18 -51.38
CA ARG A 7 -53.34 37.62 -51.70
C ARG A 7 -51.99 38.10 -52.26
N GLN A 8 -52.01 39.05 -53.19
CA GLN A 8 -50.80 39.68 -53.75
C GLN A 8 -50.19 40.71 -52.78
N PRO A 9 -48.86 40.94 -52.85
CA PRO A 9 -47.89 40.28 -53.74
C PRO A 9 -47.38 38.94 -53.16
N TRP A 10 -47.11 37.96 -54.03
CA TRP A 10 -46.47 36.69 -53.64
C TRP A 10 -45.18 36.45 -54.44
N GLN A 11 -44.23 35.76 -53.82
CA GLN A 11 -42.97 35.36 -54.45
C GLN A 11 -43.09 33.95 -55.05
N HIS A 12 -42.22 33.61 -56.02
CA HIS A 12 -42.27 32.28 -56.67
C HIS A 12 -42.05 31.13 -55.67
N GLN A 13 -41.29 31.36 -54.61
CA GLN A 13 -41.07 30.41 -53.51
C GLN A 13 -42.33 30.12 -52.67
N GLN A 14 -43.42 30.90 -52.85
CA GLN A 14 -44.69 30.74 -52.14
C GLN A 14 -45.76 30.05 -53.01
N THR A 15 -45.36 29.23 -53.98
CA THR A 15 -46.27 28.46 -54.83
C THR A 15 -46.99 27.40 -54.00
N TRP A 16 -48.31 27.29 -54.14
CA TRP A 16 -49.13 26.29 -53.43
C TRP A 16 -50.05 25.57 -54.41
N ALA A 17 -50.39 24.33 -54.08
CA ALA A 17 -51.36 23.53 -54.79
C ALA A 17 -52.31 22.87 -53.79
N ILE A 18 -53.51 22.56 -54.24
CA ILE A 18 -54.48 21.75 -53.50
C ILE A 18 -54.78 20.50 -54.32
N SER A 19 -54.96 19.38 -53.64
CA SER A 19 -55.30 18.10 -54.24
C SER A 19 -56.29 17.37 -53.35
N HIS A 20 -57.01 16.40 -53.90
CA HIS A 20 -57.98 15.55 -53.17
C HIS A 20 -59.05 16.35 -52.37
N VAL A 21 -59.56 17.45 -52.94
CA VAL A 21 -60.61 18.26 -52.29
C VAL A 21 -61.93 17.49 -52.27
N TYR A 22 -62.42 17.16 -51.07
CA TYR A 22 -63.74 16.59 -50.84
C TYR A 22 -64.62 17.60 -50.08
N ILE A 23 -65.79 17.90 -50.64
CA ILE A 23 -66.82 18.74 -50.00
C ILE A 23 -68.13 17.95 -50.09
N GLY A 24 -68.58 17.40 -48.97
CA GLY A 24 -69.76 16.54 -48.91
C GLY A 24 -70.06 16.08 -47.49
N ASP A 25 -70.88 15.03 -47.36
CA ASP A 25 -71.25 14.46 -46.08
C ASP A 25 -70.02 13.94 -45.32
N GLU A 26 -70.03 14.09 -44.00
CA GLU A 26 -68.95 13.62 -43.14
C GLU A 26 -68.88 12.09 -43.12
N CYS A 27 -67.65 11.55 -43.16
CA CYS A 27 -67.45 10.14 -42.88
C CYS A 27 -67.55 9.89 -41.37
N LYS A 28 -68.16 8.77 -40.99
CA LYS A 28 -68.30 8.36 -39.59
C LYS A 28 -66.92 8.27 -38.92
N GLY A 29 -66.81 8.84 -37.72
CA GLY A 29 -65.53 8.92 -36.99
C GLY A 29 -64.45 9.78 -37.67
N LYS A 30 -64.80 10.56 -38.70
CA LYS A 30 -63.86 11.40 -39.48
C LYS A 30 -62.62 10.62 -39.96
N CYS A 31 -62.80 9.33 -40.25
CA CYS A 31 -61.72 8.41 -40.63
C CYS A 31 -60.53 8.42 -39.67
N SER A 32 -60.79 8.69 -38.38
CA SER A 32 -59.79 8.81 -37.32
C SER A 32 -58.61 9.72 -37.67
N ALA A 33 -58.80 10.69 -38.59
CA ALA A 33 -57.75 11.52 -39.20
C ALA A 33 -56.49 10.77 -39.69
N ARG A 34 -56.66 9.49 -40.04
CA ARG A 34 -55.62 8.59 -40.56
C ARG A 34 -56.02 8.01 -41.92
N GLY A 35 -56.79 8.82 -42.66
CA GLY A 35 -57.39 8.49 -43.93
C GLY A 35 -58.20 9.66 -44.46
N TRP A 36 -58.64 9.58 -45.70
CA TRP A 36 -59.50 10.59 -46.33
C TRP A 36 -60.90 10.06 -46.57
N CYS A 37 -61.87 10.96 -46.41
CA CYS A 37 -63.27 10.68 -46.68
C CYS A 37 -63.56 10.74 -48.19
N ASN A 38 -64.26 9.73 -48.71
CA ASN A 38 -64.77 9.75 -50.07
C ASN A 38 -66.21 9.20 -50.08
N SER A 39 -67.18 10.10 -50.22
CA SER A 39 -68.61 9.78 -50.32
C SER A 39 -69.13 8.94 -49.14
N GLY A 40 -68.77 9.34 -47.91
CA GLY A 40 -69.17 8.65 -46.68
C GLY A 40 -68.34 7.40 -46.31
N LEU A 41 -67.40 6.97 -47.16
CA LEU A 41 -66.47 5.86 -46.91
C LEU A 41 -65.05 6.36 -46.61
N CYS A 42 -64.39 5.74 -45.63
CA CYS A 42 -63.01 6.04 -45.26
C CYS A 42 -62.01 5.26 -46.10
N ARG A 43 -61.04 5.97 -46.69
CA ARG A 43 -59.85 5.37 -47.32
C ARG A 43 -58.64 5.65 -46.45
N CYS A 44 -58.05 4.60 -45.90
CA CYS A 44 -56.98 4.73 -44.91
C CYS A 44 -55.63 5.04 -45.55
N GLU A 45 -54.81 5.76 -44.80
CA GLU A 45 -53.38 5.92 -45.09
C GLU A 45 -52.68 4.55 -45.04
N GLU A 46 -51.49 4.47 -45.63
CA GLU A 46 -50.81 3.19 -45.90
C GLU A 46 -50.57 2.36 -44.62
N ASP A 47 -50.29 3.01 -43.49
CA ASP A 47 -50.01 2.36 -42.20
C ASP A 47 -51.25 2.05 -41.35
N TRP A 48 -52.45 2.36 -41.86
CA TRP A 48 -53.69 2.29 -41.10
C TRP A 48 -54.73 1.38 -41.75
N THR A 49 -55.55 0.74 -40.93
CA THR A 49 -56.61 -0.17 -41.34
C THR A 49 -57.84 -0.06 -40.43
N GLY A 50 -58.87 -0.84 -40.72
CA GLY A 50 -60.18 -0.75 -40.08
C GLY A 50 -61.19 0.02 -40.92
N SER A 51 -62.45 -0.04 -40.51
CA SER A 51 -63.56 0.62 -41.23
C SER A 51 -63.51 2.14 -41.16
N PHE A 52 -62.80 2.68 -40.17
CA PHE A 52 -62.62 4.10 -39.92
C PHE A 52 -61.13 4.48 -39.76
N CYS A 53 -60.20 3.64 -40.23
CA CYS A 53 -58.75 3.87 -40.14
C CYS A 53 -58.24 4.00 -38.70
N GLU A 54 -58.90 3.30 -37.78
CA GLU A 54 -58.68 3.39 -36.35
C GLU A 54 -57.56 2.48 -35.83
N LYS A 55 -57.13 1.48 -36.62
CA LYS A 55 -56.13 0.49 -36.19
C LYS A 55 -54.83 0.64 -36.97
N PRO A 56 -53.66 0.68 -36.31
CA PRO A 56 -52.39 0.67 -37.00
C PRO A 56 -52.13 -0.73 -37.57
N LYS A 57 -51.47 -0.82 -38.73
CA LYS A 57 -51.06 -2.10 -39.34
C LYS A 57 -49.81 -2.68 -38.67
N HIS A 58 -48.99 -1.82 -38.07
CA HIS A 58 -47.76 -2.17 -37.37
C HIS A 58 -47.77 -1.55 -35.96
N PRO A 59 -47.10 -2.15 -34.96
CA PRO A 59 -46.96 -1.55 -33.64
C PRO A 59 -46.37 -0.14 -33.72
N LEU A 60 -46.97 0.79 -32.98
CA LEU A 60 -46.50 2.17 -32.91
C LEU A 60 -45.35 2.28 -31.90
N GLN A 61 -44.57 3.35 -32.02
CA GLN A 61 -43.53 3.65 -31.04
C GLN A 61 -44.19 4.03 -29.69
N GLU A 62 -43.77 3.37 -28.61
CA GLU A 62 -44.22 3.68 -27.24
C GLU A 62 -43.48 4.89 -26.64
N PHE A 63 -42.38 5.29 -27.28
CA PHE A 63 -41.44 6.26 -26.74
C PHE A 63 -40.76 7.04 -27.87
N ILE A 64 -40.60 8.36 -27.67
CA ILE A 64 -39.71 9.21 -28.48
C ILE A 64 -38.72 9.87 -27.53
N ALA A 65 -37.46 9.89 -27.93
CA ALA A 65 -36.50 10.84 -27.41
C ALA A 65 -35.70 11.47 -28.55
N ASP A 66 -35.40 12.76 -28.42
CA ASP A 66 -34.55 13.50 -29.35
C ASP A 66 -33.72 14.55 -28.62
N GLU A 67 -32.41 14.42 -28.74
CA GLU A 67 -31.41 15.36 -28.23
C GLU A 67 -30.95 16.35 -29.33
N PHE A 68 -31.50 16.26 -30.55
CA PHE A 68 -31.22 17.16 -31.67
C PHE A 68 -29.73 17.32 -32.03
N ILE A 69 -28.94 16.26 -31.84
CA ILE A 69 -27.56 16.17 -32.30
C ILE A 69 -27.50 16.25 -33.84
N GLU A 70 -28.46 15.59 -34.50
CA GLU A 70 -28.66 15.58 -35.95
C GLU A 70 -29.95 16.32 -36.33
N GLU A 71 -30.16 16.54 -37.63
CA GLU A 71 -31.41 17.13 -38.15
C GLU A 71 -32.63 16.26 -37.80
N THR A 72 -33.80 16.89 -37.71
CA THR A 72 -35.04 16.21 -37.26
C THR A 72 -35.41 15.04 -38.17
N SER A 73 -35.69 13.88 -37.58
CA SER A 73 -36.07 12.67 -38.32
C SER A 73 -37.59 12.57 -38.55
N PRO A 74 -38.05 12.21 -39.78
CA PRO A 74 -39.46 11.98 -40.06
C PRO A 74 -40.04 10.76 -39.31
N ASN A 75 -39.20 9.88 -38.76
CA ASN A 75 -39.63 8.75 -37.94
C ASN A 75 -40.04 9.16 -36.52
N LYS A 76 -39.65 10.36 -36.08
CA LYS A 76 -40.00 10.92 -34.76
C LYS A 76 -40.97 12.08 -34.90
N TRP A 77 -40.76 12.94 -35.91
CA TRP A 77 -41.48 14.19 -36.08
C TRP A 77 -42.28 14.19 -37.37
N ARG A 78 -43.61 14.20 -37.25
CA ARG A 78 -44.53 14.29 -38.40
C ARG A 78 -44.46 15.66 -39.05
N LYS A 79 -44.24 16.72 -38.25
CA LYS A 79 -44.27 18.09 -38.74
C LYS A 79 -43.39 19.01 -37.90
N VAL A 80 -42.49 19.72 -38.58
CA VAL A 80 -41.66 20.79 -38.03
C VAL A 80 -41.88 22.04 -38.87
N VAL A 81 -42.34 23.14 -38.25
CA VAL A 81 -42.55 24.43 -38.92
C VAL A 81 -41.88 25.53 -38.12
N GLY A 82 -41.03 26.30 -38.80
CA GLY A 82 -40.37 27.46 -38.20
C GLY A 82 -39.19 27.13 -37.28
N GLY A 83 -38.90 25.85 -37.07
CA GLY A 83 -37.79 25.33 -36.27
C GLY A 83 -36.67 24.76 -37.14
N GLN A 84 -35.42 24.94 -36.72
CA GLN A 84 -34.23 24.34 -37.31
C GLN A 84 -33.26 23.90 -36.20
N VAL A 85 -32.56 22.79 -36.38
CA VAL A 85 -31.52 22.33 -35.45
C VAL A 85 -30.28 23.21 -35.61
N THR A 86 -30.00 24.05 -34.60
CA THR A 86 -28.89 25.03 -34.65
C THR A 86 -28.24 25.22 -33.28
N ASP A 87 -27.04 25.81 -33.29
CA ASP A 87 -26.30 26.27 -32.11
C ASP A 87 -26.54 27.76 -31.78
N GLN A 88 -27.44 28.43 -32.51
CA GLN A 88 -27.67 29.88 -32.37
C GLN A 88 -28.24 30.28 -31.01
N CYS A 89 -28.97 29.38 -30.36
CA CYS A 89 -29.51 29.62 -29.02
C CYS A 89 -28.50 29.29 -27.90
N GLY A 90 -27.23 28.99 -28.25
CA GLY A 90 -26.24 28.45 -27.33
C GLY A 90 -26.61 27.04 -26.84
N PRO A 91 -25.76 26.42 -26.00
CA PRO A 91 -26.06 25.12 -25.43
C PRO A 91 -27.22 25.26 -24.44
N ILE A 92 -28.30 24.50 -24.68
CA ILE A 92 -29.43 24.39 -23.74
C ILE A 92 -29.11 23.29 -22.72
N THR A 93 -28.87 22.08 -23.21
CA THR A 93 -28.32 20.98 -22.41
C THR A 93 -26.92 20.60 -22.88
N GLY A 94 -26.75 20.42 -24.20
CA GLY A 94 -25.45 20.24 -24.83
C GLY A 94 -25.57 20.13 -26.34
N GLY A 95 -24.62 20.69 -27.09
CA GLY A 95 -24.62 20.69 -28.54
C GLY A 95 -25.66 21.62 -29.16
N LYS A 96 -26.30 21.15 -30.24
CA LYS A 96 -27.34 21.89 -30.98
C LYS A 96 -28.70 21.66 -30.35
N ALA A 97 -29.61 22.60 -30.56
CA ALA A 97 -31.00 22.49 -30.13
C ALA A 97 -31.97 22.79 -31.27
N LEU A 98 -33.21 22.31 -31.16
CA LEU A 98 -34.25 22.64 -32.12
C LEU A 98 -34.79 24.05 -31.84
N HIS A 99 -34.34 25.02 -32.64
CA HIS A 99 -34.58 26.45 -32.42
C HIS A 99 -35.66 27.00 -33.37
N PHE A 100 -36.74 27.52 -32.78
CA PHE A 100 -37.87 28.14 -33.47
C PHE A 100 -37.71 29.66 -33.54
N TYR A 101 -37.02 30.14 -34.58
CA TYR A 101 -36.79 31.57 -34.81
C TYR A 101 -37.39 32.09 -36.13
N SER A 102 -37.97 31.22 -36.97
CA SER A 102 -38.47 31.62 -38.29
C SER A 102 -39.96 31.33 -38.46
N GLY A 103 -40.66 32.13 -39.28
CA GLY A 103 -42.06 31.93 -39.66
C GLY A 103 -43.10 32.42 -38.63
N CYS A 104 -44.28 32.82 -39.13
CA CYS A 104 -45.38 33.36 -38.32
C CYS A 104 -46.11 32.31 -37.46
N ASN A 105 -45.92 31.02 -37.75
CA ASN A 105 -46.49 29.90 -36.99
C ASN A 105 -45.39 28.88 -36.72
N ARG A 106 -45.12 28.59 -35.45
CA ARG A 106 -44.06 27.67 -35.03
C ARG A 106 -44.67 26.43 -34.41
N TYR A 107 -44.24 25.27 -34.90
CA TYR A 107 -44.98 24.04 -34.73
C TYR A 107 -44.06 22.83 -34.73
N LEU A 108 -44.20 21.97 -33.72
CA LEU A 108 -43.57 20.66 -33.64
C LEU A 108 -44.63 19.63 -33.31
N GLU A 109 -44.75 18.55 -34.09
CA GLU A 109 -45.69 17.46 -33.85
C GLU A 109 -45.00 16.11 -34.01
N THR A 110 -45.21 15.23 -33.05
CA THR A 110 -44.72 13.85 -33.07
C THR A 110 -45.42 13.03 -34.15
N VAL A 111 -44.83 11.91 -34.54
CA VAL A 111 -45.59 10.84 -35.21
C VAL A 111 -46.69 10.28 -34.29
N ASP A 112 -47.55 9.41 -34.83
CA ASP A 112 -48.54 8.69 -34.03
C ASP A 112 -47.84 7.71 -33.07
N LEU A 113 -48.09 7.84 -31.77
CA LEU A 113 -47.46 7.09 -30.68
C LEU A 113 -48.44 6.21 -29.94
N ASP A 114 -47.95 5.12 -29.37
CA ASP A 114 -48.70 4.40 -28.36
C ASP A 114 -48.52 5.09 -27.00
N LEU A 115 -49.54 5.86 -26.58
CA LEU A 115 -49.52 6.61 -25.33
C LEU A 115 -50.22 5.86 -24.19
N ARG A 116 -50.63 4.60 -24.37
CA ARG A 116 -51.39 3.84 -23.36
C ARG A 116 -50.68 3.76 -22.01
N GLU A 117 -49.36 3.55 -22.03
CA GLU A 117 -48.52 3.47 -20.83
C GLU A 117 -47.65 4.72 -20.59
N ALA A 118 -47.71 5.70 -21.49
CA ALA A 118 -46.90 6.90 -21.41
C ALA A 118 -47.25 7.73 -20.17
N LEU A 119 -46.23 8.07 -19.38
CA LEU A 119 -46.39 8.79 -18.12
C LEU A 119 -46.21 10.31 -18.28
N PHE A 120 -45.23 10.72 -19.09
CA PHE A 120 -44.80 12.11 -19.14
C PHE A 120 -44.33 12.59 -20.52
N VAL A 121 -44.23 13.90 -20.61
CA VAL A 121 -43.48 14.64 -21.61
C VAL A 121 -42.46 15.48 -20.86
N GLN A 122 -41.17 15.31 -21.13
CA GLN A 122 -40.11 16.16 -20.59
C GLN A 122 -39.28 16.79 -21.70
N PHE A 123 -38.71 17.95 -21.43
CA PHE A 123 -37.81 18.65 -22.34
C PHE A 123 -37.12 19.81 -21.61
N MET A 124 -36.02 20.28 -22.17
CA MET A 124 -35.40 21.53 -21.80
C MET A 124 -35.92 22.66 -22.70
N LEU A 125 -36.27 23.79 -22.11
CA LEU A 125 -36.80 24.95 -22.83
C LEU A 125 -35.96 26.19 -22.53
N ARG A 126 -35.62 26.91 -23.59
CA ARG A 126 -35.11 28.29 -23.50
C ARG A 126 -35.92 29.20 -24.42
N THR A 127 -36.16 30.43 -24.00
CA THR A 127 -36.93 31.45 -24.73
C THR A 127 -36.15 32.76 -24.82
N GLY A 128 -36.22 33.45 -25.96
CA GLY A 128 -35.54 34.74 -26.16
C GLY A 128 -34.05 34.62 -26.42
N CYS A 129 -33.63 33.76 -27.35
CA CYS A 129 -32.21 33.53 -27.63
C CYS A 129 -31.63 34.62 -28.54
N ILE A 130 -32.36 35.02 -29.58
CA ILE A 130 -31.95 36.06 -30.53
C ILE A 130 -32.42 37.44 -30.07
N ASP A 131 -33.69 37.56 -29.70
CA ASP A 131 -34.26 38.80 -29.18
C ASP A 131 -34.49 38.65 -27.67
N THR A 132 -33.65 39.31 -26.87
CA THR A 132 -33.75 39.28 -25.42
C THR A 132 -35.08 39.90 -24.99
N LEU A 133 -35.98 39.09 -24.45
CA LEU A 133 -37.36 39.42 -24.08
C LEU A 133 -37.47 40.38 -22.86
N HIS A 134 -36.45 41.20 -22.58
CA HIS A 134 -36.26 41.98 -21.35
C HIS A 134 -37.34 43.05 -21.06
N ASN A 135 -38.21 43.40 -22.02
CA ASN A 135 -39.19 44.49 -21.87
C ASN A 135 -40.62 44.10 -22.29
N ILE A 136 -41.01 42.83 -22.15
CA ILE A 136 -42.40 42.43 -22.44
C ILE A 136 -43.24 42.58 -21.15
N PRO A 137 -44.33 43.39 -21.16
CA PRO A 137 -45.27 43.45 -20.04
C PRO A 137 -45.86 42.06 -19.75
N GLU A 138 -46.02 41.70 -18.47
CA GLU A 138 -46.56 40.40 -18.00
C GLU A 138 -47.89 39.99 -18.67
N ASP A 139 -48.64 40.94 -19.26
CA ASP A 139 -49.97 40.76 -19.84
C ASP A 139 -50.00 40.46 -21.37
N VAL A 140 -48.85 40.29 -22.03
CA VAL A 140 -48.79 40.01 -23.50
C VAL A 140 -48.78 38.50 -23.83
N GLY A 141 -48.70 37.62 -22.83
CA GLY A 141 -48.56 36.15 -22.97
C GLY A 141 -49.84 35.38 -23.30
N GLY A 142 -50.86 36.02 -23.87
CA GLY A 142 -52.11 35.38 -24.29
C GLY A 142 -51.90 34.41 -25.46
N ASP A 143 -51.72 34.97 -26.65
CA ASP A 143 -51.68 34.24 -27.94
C ASP A 143 -50.25 33.86 -28.39
N ARG A 144 -49.21 34.36 -27.69
CA ARG A 144 -47.79 34.17 -28.04
C ARG A 144 -47.09 33.07 -27.23
N SER A 145 -47.79 32.47 -26.27
CA SER A 145 -47.31 31.36 -25.45
C SER A 145 -47.07 30.09 -26.27
N ILE A 146 -46.24 29.19 -25.76
CA ILE A 146 -46.07 27.84 -26.30
C ILE A 146 -47.13 26.95 -25.65
N LEU A 147 -47.97 26.33 -26.47
CA LEU A 147 -48.97 25.36 -26.04
C LEU A 147 -48.41 23.96 -26.24
N VAL A 148 -48.28 23.20 -25.15
CA VAL A 148 -48.03 21.76 -25.20
C VAL A 148 -49.39 21.06 -25.17
N GLN A 149 -49.71 20.34 -26.24
CA GLN A 149 -51.02 19.72 -26.41
C GLN A 149 -50.89 18.27 -26.84
N GLY A 150 -51.86 17.45 -26.46
CA GLY A 150 -51.98 16.08 -26.92
C GLY A 150 -53.30 15.82 -27.65
N SER A 151 -53.33 14.79 -28.48
CA SER A 151 -54.51 14.35 -29.22
C SER A 151 -54.55 12.82 -29.29
N CYS A 152 -55.74 12.23 -29.11
CA CYS A 152 -55.98 10.80 -29.29
C CYS A 152 -56.72 10.45 -30.59
N ASP A 153 -57.05 11.46 -31.38
CA ASP A 153 -57.80 11.34 -32.63
C ASP A 153 -57.00 11.91 -33.80
N ALA A 154 -55.67 11.73 -33.74
CA ALA A 154 -54.73 12.12 -34.80
C ALA A 154 -54.83 13.60 -35.22
N GLY A 155 -55.17 14.46 -34.26
CA GLY A 155 -55.17 15.91 -34.40
C GLY A 155 -56.49 16.54 -34.79
N ILE A 156 -57.61 15.80 -34.76
CA ILE A 156 -58.96 16.39 -34.93
C ILE A 156 -59.30 17.28 -33.73
N THR A 157 -59.03 16.80 -32.52
CA THR A 157 -59.16 17.54 -31.27
C THR A 157 -57.84 17.53 -30.51
N TRP A 158 -57.55 18.65 -29.85
CA TRP A 158 -56.32 18.84 -29.08
C TRP A 158 -56.66 19.27 -27.66
N ILE A 159 -56.07 18.57 -26.69
CA ILE A 159 -56.17 18.85 -25.26
C ILE A 159 -54.89 19.56 -24.83
N THR A 160 -55.01 20.75 -24.24
CA THR A 160 -53.84 21.47 -23.71
C THR A 160 -53.37 20.84 -22.40
N ILE A 161 -52.14 20.34 -22.40
CA ILE A 161 -51.46 19.79 -21.23
C ILE A 161 -50.87 20.94 -20.41
N ARG A 162 -50.18 21.86 -21.07
CA ARG A 162 -49.57 23.04 -20.42
C ARG A 162 -49.51 24.23 -21.39
N LYS A 163 -49.72 25.42 -20.83
CA LYS A 163 -49.43 26.71 -21.49
C LYS A 163 -48.14 27.26 -20.88
N LEU A 164 -47.11 27.45 -21.69
CA LEU A 164 -45.79 27.92 -21.29
C LEU A 164 -45.60 29.38 -21.74
N MET A 165 -45.29 30.24 -20.78
CA MET A 165 -45.02 31.66 -21.03
C MET A 165 -43.59 31.83 -21.56
N LEU A 166 -43.30 32.92 -22.26
CA LEU A 166 -41.95 33.19 -22.80
C LEU A 166 -41.07 33.90 -21.76
N ILE A 167 -40.89 33.25 -20.61
CA ILE A 167 -40.14 33.79 -19.45
C ILE A 167 -38.90 32.96 -19.11
N TYR A 168 -38.64 31.89 -19.87
CA TYR A 168 -37.57 30.92 -19.65
C TYR A 168 -36.27 31.42 -20.30
N ILE A 169 -35.70 32.53 -19.79
CA ILE A 169 -34.52 33.18 -20.39
C ILE A 169 -33.28 32.28 -20.28
N GLU A 170 -33.16 31.59 -19.14
CA GLU A 170 -32.21 30.50 -18.93
C GLU A 170 -32.86 29.15 -19.27
N PRO A 171 -32.09 28.14 -19.71
CA PRO A 171 -32.59 26.78 -19.89
C PRO A 171 -33.32 26.27 -18.65
N GLU A 172 -34.59 25.91 -18.79
CA GLU A 172 -35.39 25.32 -17.71
C GLU A 172 -35.83 23.90 -18.06
N TYR A 173 -35.67 22.99 -17.10
CA TYR A 173 -36.18 21.63 -17.19
C TYR A 173 -37.68 21.60 -16.94
N ILE A 174 -38.43 21.09 -17.92
CA ILE A 174 -39.88 20.99 -17.85
C ILE A 174 -40.28 19.53 -17.90
N TRP A 175 -40.98 19.07 -16.87
CA TRP A 175 -41.61 17.75 -16.81
C TRP A 175 -43.12 17.91 -16.68
N LEU A 176 -43.87 17.26 -17.58
CA LEU A 176 -45.32 17.34 -17.65
C LEU A 176 -45.93 15.94 -17.59
N ARG A 177 -46.80 15.71 -16.60
CA ARG A 177 -47.59 14.49 -16.53
C ARG A 177 -48.61 14.43 -17.67
N LEU A 178 -48.67 13.30 -18.36
CA LEU A 178 -49.73 13.05 -19.34
C LEU A 178 -51.07 12.78 -18.63
N PRO A 179 -52.14 13.52 -18.98
CA PRO A 179 -53.49 13.23 -18.50
C PRO A 179 -53.96 11.83 -18.92
N ASN A 180 -54.73 11.14 -18.07
CA ASN A 180 -55.29 9.82 -18.39
C ASN A 180 -56.19 9.84 -19.64
N THR A 181 -56.76 10.99 -20.01
CA THR A 181 -57.54 11.16 -21.25
C THR A 181 -56.70 11.03 -22.52
N LEU A 182 -55.37 11.10 -22.40
CA LEU A 182 -54.41 10.95 -23.50
C LEU A 182 -53.76 9.55 -23.54
N GLN A 183 -54.21 8.60 -22.72
CA GLN A 183 -53.78 7.20 -22.77
C GLN A 183 -54.49 6.43 -23.88
N CYS A 184 -53.94 6.46 -25.09
CA CYS A 184 -54.57 5.93 -26.29
C CYS A 184 -53.56 5.40 -27.31
N GLU A 185 -54.02 4.54 -28.22
CA GLU A 185 -53.22 4.00 -29.31
C GLU A 185 -53.22 4.97 -30.51
N GLY A 186 -52.03 5.46 -30.86
CA GLY A 186 -51.79 6.47 -31.92
C GLY A 186 -52.07 7.91 -31.50
N GLY A 187 -51.80 8.25 -30.24
CA GLY A 187 -51.84 9.63 -29.79
C GLY A 187 -50.71 10.48 -30.39
N ARG A 188 -50.86 11.80 -30.39
CA ARG A 188 -49.82 12.76 -30.81
C ARG A 188 -49.61 13.83 -29.77
N ILE A 189 -48.36 14.28 -29.64
CA ILE A 189 -47.99 15.44 -28.82
C ILE A 189 -47.49 16.54 -29.76
N ARG A 190 -47.84 17.79 -29.44
CA ARG A 190 -47.34 18.96 -30.16
C ARG A 190 -46.93 20.11 -29.26
N TRP A 191 -45.97 20.88 -29.74
CA TRP A 191 -45.59 22.19 -29.25
C TRP A 191 -45.99 23.21 -30.30
N TRP A 192 -46.86 24.14 -29.93
CA TRP A 192 -47.42 25.08 -30.88
C TRP A 192 -47.43 26.50 -30.32
N GLN A 193 -46.87 27.44 -31.08
CA GLN A 193 -46.97 28.87 -30.82
C GLN A 193 -47.94 29.50 -31.84
N PRO A 194 -49.18 29.86 -31.44
CA PRO A 194 -50.24 30.31 -32.35
C PRO A 194 -49.95 31.60 -33.11
N LYS A 195 -49.35 32.59 -32.43
CA LYS A 195 -48.81 33.80 -33.04
C LYS A 195 -47.30 33.85 -32.80
N GLY A 196 -46.51 33.48 -33.80
CA GLY A 196 -45.09 33.85 -33.87
C GLY A 196 -44.94 35.34 -34.19
N GLY A 197 -43.81 35.92 -33.79
CA GLY A 197 -43.38 37.24 -34.30
C GLY A 197 -42.74 37.12 -35.68
N ASP A 198 -42.11 38.21 -36.10
CA ASP A 198 -41.21 38.17 -37.25
C ASP A 198 -39.96 37.33 -36.94
N ARG A 199 -39.08 37.14 -37.92
CA ARG A 199 -37.89 36.30 -37.75
C ARG A 199 -37.04 36.81 -36.57
N GLY A 200 -36.77 35.94 -35.60
CA GLY A 200 -36.01 36.24 -34.38
C GLY A 200 -36.84 36.73 -33.20
N GLU A 201 -38.07 37.22 -33.40
CA GLU A 201 -38.91 37.71 -32.30
C GLU A 201 -39.59 36.55 -31.56
N PHE A 202 -39.68 36.64 -30.22
CA PHE A 202 -40.36 35.64 -29.36
C PHE A 202 -39.85 34.21 -29.60
N ASP A 203 -38.59 34.06 -29.98
CA ASP A 203 -37.97 32.79 -30.32
C ASP A 203 -37.84 31.87 -29.10
N TRP A 204 -37.79 30.58 -29.36
CA TRP A 204 -37.66 29.55 -28.33
C TRP A 204 -37.00 28.32 -28.91
N ALA A 205 -36.31 27.57 -28.06
CA ALA A 205 -35.59 26.39 -28.47
C ALA A 205 -35.85 25.24 -27.50
N LEU A 206 -35.92 24.03 -28.04
CA LEU A 206 -36.10 22.79 -27.32
C LEU A 206 -34.88 21.90 -27.42
N ASP A 207 -34.60 21.20 -26.34
CA ASP A 207 -33.57 20.17 -26.27
C ASP A 207 -34.02 19.03 -25.32
N SER A 208 -33.37 17.87 -25.41
CA SER A 208 -33.68 16.63 -24.65
C SER A 208 -35.17 16.28 -24.61
N VAL A 209 -35.87 16.37 -25.73
CA VAL A 209 -37.32 16.11 -25.75
C VAL A 209 -37.55 14.62 -25.59
N VAL A 210 -38.30 14.24 -24.58
CA VAL A 210 -38.71 12.86 -24.32
C VAL A 210 -40.22 12.78 -24.10
N VAL A 211 -40.88 11.91 -24.84
CA VAL A 211 -42.29 11.55 -24.69
C VAL A 211 -42.36 10.06 -24.41
N GLY A 212 -42.89 9.70 -23.24
CA GLY A 212 -43.04 8.31 -22.84
C GLY A 212 -42.93 8.12 -21.33
N GLY A 213 -42.05 7.20 -20.92
CA GLY A 213 -42.02 6.67 -19.56
C GLY A 213 -43.10 5.61 -19.36
N LYS A 214 -42.97 4.81 -18.30
CA LYS A 214 -43.96 3.80 -17.92
C LYS A 214 -44.62 4.17 -16.61
N VAL A 215 -45.92 3.92 -16.49
CA VAL A 215 -46.66 4.07 -15.22
C VAL A 215 -46.05 3.17 -14.14
N ASP A 216 -45.55 2.00 -14.55
CA ASP A 216 -44.78 1.09 -13.72
C ASP A 216 -43.32 1.09 -14.22
N PRO A 217 -42.42 1.80 -13.51
CA PRO A 217 -41.01 1.86 -13.86
C PRO A 217 -40.35 0.48 -13.67
N PRO A 218 -39.25 0.21 -14.38
CA PRO A 218 -38.50 -1.03 -14.18
C PRO A 218 -37.98 -1.15 -12.74
N ASP A 219 -37.87 -2.38 -12.26
CA ASP A 219 -37.29 -2.70 -10.95
C ASP A 219 -35.74 -2.73 -10.99
N ASN A 220 -35.14 -2.80 -12.19
CA ASN A 220 -33.70 -2.81 -12.39
C ASN A 220 -33.26 -2.03 -13.64
N ILE A 221 -31.99 -1.62 -13.66
CA ILE A 221 -31.27 -1.08 -14.82
C ILE A 221 -29.89 -1.71 -14.86
N THR A 222 -29.46 -2.11 -16.06
CA THR A 222 -28.14 -2.69 -16.34
C THR A 222 -27.45 -1.91 -17.46
N TYR A 223 -26.13 -1.74 -17.35
CA TYR A 223 -25.24 -1.33 -18.43
C TYR A 223 -23.93 -2.13 -18.32
N THR A 224 -23.79 -3.09 -19.22
CA THR A 224 -22.62 -3.97 -19.34
C THR A 224 -21.85 -3.70 -20.61
N ASP A 225 -22.55 -3.33 -21.69
CA ASP A 225 -21.99 -3.02 -22.99
C ASP A 225 -22.38 -1.59 -23.43
N PRO A 226 -21.50 -0.84 -24.12
CA PRO A 226 -21.84 0.47 -24.68
C PRO A 226 -23.16 0.57 -25.42
N GLU A 227 -23.62 -0.50 -26.07
CA GLU A 227 -24.91 -0.59 -26.77
C GLU A 227 -26.13 -0.65 -25.85
N ASP A 228 -25.95 -0.90 -24.55
CA ASP A 228 -27.03 -0.89 -23.55
C ASP A 228 -27.49 0.52 -23.22
N ILE A 229 -26.64 1.55 -23.44
CA ILE A 229 -26.99 2.96 -23.24
C ILE A 229 -27.88 3.45 -24.36
N LYS A 230 -29.15 3.05 -24.30
CA LYS A 230 -30.20 3.43 -25.23
C LYS A 230 -31.51 3.68 -24.49
N HIS A 231 -32.36 4.47 -25.13
CA HIS A 231 -33.74 4.62 -24.71
C HIS A 231 -34.49 3.27 -24.76
N PRO A 232 -35.47 3.05 -23.88
CA PRO A 232 -36.02 4.00 -22.90
C PRO A 232 -35.34 3.94 -21.51
N LEU A 233 -34.39 3.03 -21.27
CA LEU A 233 -33.78 2.83 -19.94
C LEU A 233 -32.80 3.94 -19.54
N TRP A 234 -32.12 4.52 -20.53
CA TRP A 234 -31.22 5.65 -20.35
C TRP A 234 -31.83 6.88 -21.01
N LEU A 235 -32.02 7.96 -20.27
CA LEU A 235 -32.75 9.15 -20.73
C LEU A 235 -31.84 10.23 -21.33
N GLN A 236 -30.59 10.33 -20.86
CA GLN A 236 -29.63 11.32 -21.34
C GLN A 236 -28.23 10.72 -21.39
N ASN A 237 -27.50 11.00 -22.46
CA ASN A 237 -26.13 10.56 -22.66
C ASN A 237 -25.27 11.68 -23.29
N TYR A 238 -24.96 12.72 -22.49
CA TYR A 238 -24.31 13.93 -22.97
C TYR A 238 -22.79 13.87 -22.91
N ASN A 239 -22.17 14.40 -23.98
CA ASN A 239 -20.72 14.50 -24.12
C ASN A 239 -19.99 13.17 -23.91
N SER A 240 -20.56 12.11 -24.48
CA SER A 240 -19.99 10.77 -24.47
C SER A 240 -19.53 10.33 -25.86
N LYS A 241 -18.50 9.49 -25.89
CA LYS A 241 -18.01 8.85 -27.10
C LYS A 241 -17.51 7.45 -26.76
N GLN A 242 -17.84 6.48 -27.60
CA GLN A 242 -17.31 5.13 -27.48
C GLN A 242 -15.80 5.10 -27.81
N GLY A 243 -15.02 4.43 -26.97
CA GLY A 243 -13.59 4.23 -27.15
C GLY A 243 -12.94 3.46 -26.00
N GLU A 244 -11.64 3.18 -26.13
CA GLU A 244 -10.85 2.59 -25.06
C GLU A 244 -10.43 3.66 -24.05
N TYR A 245 -10.44 3.32 -22.76
CA TYR A 245 -10.06 4.24 -21.69
C TYR A 245 -9.53 3.51 -20.47
N CYS A 246 -8.39 3.97 -19.94
CA CYS A 246 -7.75 3.41 -18.75
C CYS A 246 -7.39 1.92 -18.90
N ASP A 247 -7.59 1.11 -17.86
CA ASP A 247 -7.33 -0.33 -17.83
C ASP A 247 -8.45 -1.18 -18.47
N PHE A 248 -9.43 -0.55 -19.13
CA PHE A 248 -10.48 -1.28 -19.85
C PHE A 248 -9.96 -1.74 -21.21
N ASN A 249 -9.71 -3.04 -21.36
CA ASN A 249 -9.31 -3.70 -22.61
C ASN A 249 -10.45 -3.78 -23.66
N GLU A 250 -11.60 -3.19 -23.37
CA GLU A 250 -12.82 -3.24 -24.17
C GLU A 250 -13.33 -1.81 -24.42
N THR A 251 -14.16 -1.65 -25.45
CA THR A 251 -14.81 -0.37 -25.76
C THR A 251 -15.75 0.03 -24.63
N VAL A 252 -15.59 1.25 -24.10
CA VAL A 252 -16.49 1.84 -23.08
C VAL A 252 -17.01 3.19 -23.56
N ASN A 253 -18.08 3.69 -22.94
CA ASN A 253 -18.49 5.09 -23.13
C ASN A 253 -17.60 6.01 -22.29
N VAL A 254 -16.86 6.87 -22.99
CA VAL A 254 -15.95 7.86 -22.40
C VAL A 254 -16.62 9.23 -22.43
N PHE A 255 -16.74 9.83 -21.25
CA PHE A 255 -17.39 11.10 -21.01
C PHE A 255 -16.35 12.21 -20.84
N LEU A 256 -16.62 13.39 -21.41
CA LEU A 256 -15.73 14.55 -21.29
C LEU A 256 -16.54 15.85 -21.32
N SER A 257 -16.62 16.58 -20.19
CA SER A 257 -17.25 17.90 -20.16
C SER A 257 -16.53 18.91 -21.04
N THR A 258 -17.25 19.92 -21.56
CA THR A 258 -16.68 21.06 -22.31
C THR A 258 -16.74 22.35 -21.46
N PRO A 259 -16.17 23.49 -21.91
CA PRO A 259 -16.22 24.74 -21.16
C PRO A 259 -17.63 25.24 -20.87
N SER A 260 -18.61 24.85 -21.68
CA SER A 260 -20.00 25.29 -21.58
C SER A 260 -20.99 24.16 -21.31
N GLU A 261 -20.57 22.90 -21.39
CA GLU A 261 -21.49 21.76 -21.32
C GLU A 261 -20.99 20.69 -20.35
N ALA A 262 -21.93 20.13 -19.59
CA ALA A 262 -21.68 19.05 -18.66
C ALA A 262 -21.51 17.72 -19.41
N ALA A 263 -20.84 16.76 -18.78
CA ALA A 263 -20.91 15.36 -19.19
C ALA A 263 -21.83 14.61 -18.24
N VAL A 264 -22.84 13.94 -18.79
CA VAL A 264 -23.96 13.38 -18.01
C VAL A 264 -24.39 12.04 -18.57
N LEU A 265 -24.56 11.07 -17.68
CA LEU A 265 -25.31 9.84 -17.94
C LEU A 265 -26.49 9.77 -16.97
N GLN A 266 -27.71 9.69 -17.50
CA GLN A 266 -28.94 9.70 -16.69
C GLN A 266 -29.82 8.49 -16.99
N THR A 267 -30.31 7.84 -15.93
CA THR A 267 -31.26 6.73 -16.04
C THR A 267 -32.69 7.22 -16.29
N THR A 268 -33.57 6.30 -16.65
CA THR A 268 -35.02 6.45 -16.43
C THR A 268 -35.36 6.30 -14.93
N ASP A 269 -36.62 6.52 -14.59
CA ASP A 269 -37.10 6.29 -13.23
C ASP A 269 -37.11 4.78 -12.93
N VAL A 270 -36.56 4.39 -11.79
CA VAL A 270 -36.46 3.01 -11.28
C VAL A 270 -37.30 2.88 -10.02
N GLN A 271 -37.97 1.75 -9.87
CA GLN A 271 -38.66 1.40 -8.64
C GLN A 271 -37.65 0.85 -7.62
N ILE A 272 -37.55 1.52 -6.47
CA ILE A 272 -36.67 1.11 -5.37
C ILE A 272 -37.47 0.44 -4.26
N THR A 273 -37.01 -0.73 -3.83
CA THR A 273 -37.56 -1.49 -2.70
C THR A 273 -36.48 -1.68 -1.61
N GLY A 274 -36.82 -2.19 -0.42
CA GLY A 274 -35.93 -2.24 0.75
C GLY A 274 -34.74 -3.22 0.71
N ASN A 275 -34.29 -3.64 -0.47
CA ASN A 275 -33.10 -4.47 -0.68
C ASN A 275 -32.47 -4.17 -2.05
N HIS A 276 -32.34 -2.89 -2.38
CA HIS A 276 -31.72 -2.46 -3.65
C HIS A 276 -30.35 -1.83 -3.39
N SER A 277 -29.46 -2.02 -4.37
CA SER A 277 -28.13 -1.42 -4.38
C SER A 277 -27.78 -0.93 -5.77
N ILE A 278 -26.85 0.00 -5.83
CA ILE A 278 -26.17 0.41 -7.07
C ILE A 278 -24.73 -0.11 -7.05
N ASN A 279 -24.31 -0.80 -8.10
CA ASN A 279 -22.96 -1.34 -8.31
C ASN A 279 -22.43 -0.80 -9.64
N PHE A 280 -21.19 -0.35 -9.69
CA PHE A 280 -20.52 0.07 -10.92
C PHE A 280 -19.00 0.12 -10.76
N LEU A 281 -18.31 0.06 -11.89
CA LEU A 281 -16.89 0.40 -12.03
C LEU A 281 -16.76 1.81 -12.61
N ILE A 282 -15.89 2.63 -12.03
CA ILE A 282 -15.60 3.98 -12.53
C ILE A 282 -14.08 4.18 -12.69
N SER A 283 -13.70 4.84 -13.78
CA SER A 283 -12.33 5.30 -14.04
C SER A 283 -12.33 6.78 -14.37
N ILE A 284 -11.43 7.58 -13.78
CA ILE A 284 -11.37 9.04 -13.93
C ILE A 284 -9.92 9.51 -14.01
N GLY A 285 -9.60 10.22 -15.08
CA GLY A 285 -8.31 10.90 -15.26
C GLY A 285 -7.11 9.97 -15.16
N CYS A 286 -7.15 8.78 -15.75
CA CYS A 286 -6.08 7.77 -15.60
C CYS A 286 -4.69 8.22 -16.03
N ASP A 287 -4.58 9.18 -16.96
CA ASP A 287 -3.32 9.80 -17.38
C ASP A 287 -2.99 11.10 -16.61
N ALA A 288 -3.80 11.45 -15.62
CA ALA A 288 -3.65 12.68 -14.86
C ALA A 288 -2.61 12.53 -13.75
N ALA A 289 -1.80 13.58 -13.56
CA ALA A 289 -1.03 13.71 -12.34
C ALA A 289 -1.97 13.96 -11.14
N TRP A 290 -1.60 13.45 -9.97
CA TRP A 290 -2.36 13.59 -8.73
C TRP A 290 -2.62 15.06 -8.29
N ILE A 291 -1.81 16.01 -8.81
CA ILE A 291 -1.96 17.46 -8.56
C ILE A 291 -3.01 18.14 -9.43
N ASN A 292 -3.51 17.49 -10.47
CA ASN A 292 -4.41 18.13 -11.41
C ASN A 292 -5.74 18.41 -10.71
N ASN A 293 -6.14 19.68 -10.71
CA ASN A 293 -7.44 20.09 -10.18
C ASN A 293 -8.54 19.71 -11.17
N ILE A 294 -8.97 18.45 -11.11
CA ILE A 294 -9.94 17.87 -12.04
C ILE A 294 -11.33 17.95 -11.45
N GLN A 295 -12.28 18.39 -12.28
CA GLN A 295 -13.69 18.43 -11.91
C GLN A 295 -14.19 17.01 -11.61
N PRO A 296 -14.70 16.74 -10.39
CA PRO A 296 -15.12 15.41 -10.00
C PRO A 296 -16.41 14.97 -10.70
N VAL A 297 -16.62 13.66 -10.71
CA VAL A 297 -17.89 13.04 -11.11
C VAL A 297 -18.72 12.80 -9.86
N ARG A 298 -19.98 13.24 -9.88
CA ARG A 298 -20.94 13.02 -8.78
C ARG A 298 -21.94 11.96 -9.17
N LEU A 299 -22.20 11.01 -8.28
CA LEU A 299 -23.34 10.13 -8.37
C LEU A 299 -24.48 10.71 -7.53
N GLU A 300 -25.56 11.06 -8.20
CA GLU A 300 -26.71 11.74 -7.62
C GLU A 300 -28.01 10.99 -7.93
N TYR A 301 -29.01 11.16 -7.08
CA TYR A 301 -30.37 10.66 -7.28
C TYR A 301 -31.43 11.76 -7.16
N SER A 302 -32.59 11.52 -7.75
CA SER A 302 -33.78 12.37 -7.70
C SER A 302 -35.03 11.53 -7.46
N VAL A 303 -35.90 12.00 -6.56
CA VAL A 303 -37.21 11.41 -6.26
C VAL A 303 -38.38 12.25 -6.80
N ASP A 304 -38.04 13.27 -7.58
CA ASP A 304 -38.98 14.25 -8.15
C ASP A 304 -38.78 14.39 -9.67
N PHE A 305 -38.47 13.28 -10.34
CA PHE A 305 -38.34 13.19 -11.80
C PHE A 305 -37.23 14.07 -12.40
N GLY A 306 -36.21 14.42 -11.63
CA GLY A 306 -35.04 15.16 -12.07
C GLY A 306 -35.05 16.67 -11.79
N TYR A 307 -36.00 17.17 -10.99
CA TYR A 307 -36.01 18.59 -10.58
C TYR A 307 -34.92 18.90 -9.57
N ASN A 308 -34.79 18.09 -8.52
CA ASN A 308 -33.77 18.23 -7.50
C ASN A 308 -32.91 16.98 -7.42
N TRP A 309 -31.62 17.17 -7.15
CA TRP A 309 -30.62 16.12 -7.11
C TRP A 309 -29.88 16.13 -5.77
N GLN A 310 -29.68 14.95 -5.20
CA GLN A 310 -28.97 14.72 -3.95
C GLN A 310 -27.91 13.64 -4.15
N LEU A 311 -26.85 13.64 -3.34
CA LEU A 311 -25.83 12.61 -3.42
C LEU A 311 -26.39 11.28 -2.94
N VAL A 312 -26.05 10.17 -3.62
CA VAL A 312 -26.45 8.83 -3.19
C VAL A 312 -25.85 8.49 -1.82
N GLN A 313 -24.61 8.90 -1.57
CA GLN A 313 -23.95 8.81 -0.27
C GLN A 313 -23.49 10.20 0.16
N GLU A 314 -23.91 10.62 1.35
CA GLU A 314 -23.44 11.87 1.98
C GLU A 314 -22.18 11.63 2.81
N MET A 315 -21.41 12.68 3.07
CA MET A 315 -20.17 12.56 3.85
C MET A 315 -20.48 12.15 5.30
N CYS A 316 -19.83 11.07 5.77
CA CYS A 316 -19.94 10.61 7.15
C CYS A 316 -18.62 10.75 7.91
N VAL A 317 -18.61 11.62 8.92
CA VAL A 317 -17.42 11.92 9.74
C VAL A 317 -17.67 11.71 11.25
N PRO A 318 -16.61 11.46 12.04
CA PRO A 318 -16.73 11.31 13.49
C PRO A 318 -17.37 12.51 14.18
N GLY A 319 -18.52 12.29 14.80
CA GLY A 319 -19.28 13.31 15.53
C GLY A 319 -20.69 13.56 14.97
N ASN A 320 -21.00 13.02 13.78
CA ASN A 320 -22.36 13.03 13.27
C ASN A 320 -23.18 11.88 13.90
N ILE A 321 -24.24 12.21 14.62
CA ILE A 321 -25.05 11.25 15.40
C ILE A 321 -25.79 10.26 14.48
N SER A 322 -26.04 10.65 13.24
CA SER A 322 -26.71 9.81 12.23
C SER A 322 -25.76 8.91 11.44
N CYS A 323 -24.46 8.93 11.72
CA CYS A 323 -23.45 8.11 11.03
C CYS A 323 -23.06 6.89 11.86
N ASN A 324 -23.19 5.71 11.26
CA ASN A 324 -22.66 4.47 11.83
C ASN A 324 -21.24 4.15 11.35
N GLU A 325 -20.86 4.64 10.15
CA GLU A 325 -19.57 4.34 9.49
C GLU A 325 -18.89 5.63 9.00
N TYR A 326 -17.58 5.62 8.73
CA TYR A 326 -16.83 6.79 8.27
C TYR A 326 -16.46 6.64 6.80
N GLU A 327 -17.06 7.50 5.96
CA GLU A 327 -17.02 7.35 4.51
C GLU A 327 -17.03 8.70 3.79
N ASP A 328 -16.42 8.72 2.61
CA ASP A 328 -16.50 9.83 1.68
C ASP A 328 -17.87 9.86 0.97
N PRO A 329 -18.33 11.04 0.55
CA PRO A 329 -19.55 11.15 -0.23
C PRO A 329 -19.41 10.48 -1.60
N SER A 330 -20.51 10.27 -2.33
CA SER A 330 -20.55 9.71 -3.69
C SER A 330 -20.04 10.69 -4.76
N ILE A 331 -18.83 11.21 -4.54
CA ILE A 331 -18.08 12.15 -5.37
C ILE A 331 -16.71 11.53 -5.65
N PHE A 332 -16.42 11.33 -6.93
CA PHE A 332 -15.23 10.62 -7.39
C PHE A 332 -14.24 11.61 -8.01
N TYR A 333 -12.99 11.57 -7.52
CA TYR A 333 -11.92 12.47 -7.93
C TYR A 333 -10.85 11.72 -8.71
N ALA A 334 -10.22 12.41 -9.67
CA ALA A 334 -9.05 11.91 -10.35
C ALA A 334 -7.76 12.10 -9.52
N PRO A 335 -6.69 11.34 -9.81
CA PRO A 335 -6.68 10.15 -10.64
C PRO A 335 -7.34 8.99 -9.90
N LEU A 336 -8.19 8.26 -10.61
CA LEU A 336 -8.85 7.06 -10.14
C LEU A 336 -8.78 6.03 -11.27
N LYS A 337 -7.91 5.03 -11.10
CA LYS A 337 -7.93 3.83 -11.93
C LYS A 337 -9.22 3.05 -11.67
N SER A 338 -9.50 2.05 -12.51
CA SER A 338 -10.72 1.25 -12.43
C SER A 338 -10.99 0.78 -11.01
N ALA A 339 -12.04 1.32 -10.40
CA ALA A 339 -12.43 1.04 -9.02
C ALA A 339 -13.93 0.75 -8.93
N ARG A 340 -14.27 -0.27 -8.15
CA ARG A 340 -15.65 -0.71 -7.93
C ARG A 340 -16.25 0.04 -6.74
N PHE A 341 -17.49 0.47 -6.88
CA PHE A 341 -18.27 1.05 -5.80
C PHE A 341 -19.63 0.37 -5.73
N VAL A 342 -20.06 0.07 -4.51
CA VAL A 342 -21.38 -0.48 -4.20
C VAL A 342 -22.02 0.38 -3.14
N TYR A 343 -23.20 0.93 -3.43
CA TYR A 343 -23.97 1.68 -2.44
C TYR A 343 -25.31 0.98 -2.18
N PRO A 344 -25.60 0.58 -0.93
CA PRO A 344 -26.95 0.18 -0.55
C PRO A 344 -27.89 1.40 -0.61
N LEU A 345 -29.11 1.22 -1.09
CA LEU A 345 -30.09 2.32 -1.28
C LEU A 345 -31.09 2.43 -0.12
N ASP A 346 -30.73 1.90 1.05
CA ASP A 346 -31.57 1.89 2.26
C ASP A 346 -31.92 3.31 2.74
N ASN A 347 -31.02 4.28 2.50
CA ASN A 347 -31.20 5.69 2.84
C ASN A 347 -32.29 6.38 2.00
N ILE A 348 -32.51 5.94 0.76
CA ILE A 348 -33.59 6.45 -0.12
C ILE A 348 -34.94 5.86 0.32
N GLY A 349 -34.93 4.60 0.76
CA GLY A 349 -36.12 3.86 1.15
C GLY A 349 -37.00 3.46 -0.05
N PRO A 350 -38.17 2.83 0.21
CA PRO A 350 -39.06 2.38 -0.86
C PRO A 350 -39.70 3.56 -1.58
N ALA A 351 -39.35 3.75 -2.85
CA ALA A 351 -39.80 4.86 -3.68
C ALA A 351 -40.08 4.38 -5.11
N LYS A 352 -41.22 4.79 -5.68
CA LYS A 352 -41.66 4.30 -6.99
C LYS A 352 -40.87 4.92 -8.15
N TYR A 353 -40.50 6.20 -8.06
CA TYR A 353 -39.85 6.92 -9.13
C TYR A 353 -38.53 7.50 -8.63
N VAL A 354 -37.44 6.75 -8.80
CA VAL A 354 -36.10 7.19 -8.42
C VAL A 354 -35.22 7.24 -9.65
N ARG A 355 -34.63 8.39 -9.93
CA ARG A 355 -33.74 8.60 -11.08
C ARG A 355 -32.32 8.78 -10.60
N PHE A 356 -31.35 8.21 -11.31
CA PHE A 356 -29.93 8.34 -11.01
C PHE A 356 -29.19 9.05 -12.13
N ARG A 357 -28.14 9.78 -11.77
CA ARG A 357 -27.22 10.35 -12.75
C ARG A 357 -25.78 10.34 -12.28
N TRP A 358 -24.87 10.20 -13.24
CA TRP A 358 -23.47 10.56 -13.10
C TRP A 358 -23.26 11.89 -13.78
N TYR A 359 -22.75 12.86 -13.03
CA TYR A 359 -22.69 14.25 -13.45
C TYR A 359 -21.30 14.84 -13.24
N GLN A 360 -20.71 15.35 -14.31
CA GLN A 360 -19.51 16.18 -14.28
C GLN A 360 -19.86 17.58 -14.81
N SER A 361 -19.64 18.60 -13.99
CA SER A 361 -19.93 20.00 -14.34
C SER A 361 -19.14 20.47 -15.56
N PRO A 362 -19.64 21.49 -16.31
CA PRO A 362 -18.86 22.15 -17.35
C PRO A 362 -17.51 22.63 -16.83
N ASN A 363 -16.47 22.47 -17.63
CA ASN A 363 -15.12 22.82 -17.25
C ASN A 363 -14.31 23.37 -18.44
N ALA A 364 -13.59 24.46 -18.21
CA ALA A 364 -12.77 25.10 -19.23
C ALA A 364 -11.58 24.22 -19.69
N ASP A 365 -11.12 23.32 -18.82
CA ASP A 365 -10.06 22.37 -19.13
C ASP A 365 -10.65 21.06 -19.69
N VAL A 366 -10.49 20.88 -21.01
CA VAL A 366 -10.97 19.72 -21.78
C VAL A 366 -9.86 18.71 -22.10
N THR A 367 -8.82 18.66 -21.27
CA THR A 367 -7.72 17.71 -21.43
C THR A 367 -8.16 16.26 -21.16
N ALA A 368 -7.36 15.29 -21.63
CA ALA A 368 -7.61 13.86 -21.39
C ALA A 368 -7.71 13.50 -19.90
N SER A 369 -7.11 14.32 -19.03
CA SER A 369 -7.16 14.18 -17.57
C SER A 369 -8.56 14.35 -16.96
N HIS A 370 -9.49 15.00 -17.67
CA HIS A 370 -10.87 15.21 -17.20
C HIS A 370 -11.86 14.16 -17.71
N LYS A 371 -11.40 13.21 -18.52
CA LYS A 371 -12.23 12.12 -19.02
C LYS A 371 -12.60 11.16 -17.89
N TRP A 372 -13.77 10.56 -18.00
CA TRP A 372 -14.22 9.47 -17.14
C TRP A 372 -15.03 8.44 -17.91
N SER A 373 -15.19 7.25 -17.34
CA SER A 373 -15.99 6.18 -17.93
C SER A 373 -16.60 5.30 -16.85
N LEU A 374 -17.66 4.60 -17.24
CA LEU A 374 -18.38 3.63 -16.41
C LEU A 374 -18.42 2.27 -17.09
N ARG A 375 -18.47 1.22 -16.27
CA ARG A 375 -18.70 -0.16 -16.67
C ARG A 375 -19.52 -0.91 -15.60
N ASP A 376 -20.21 -1.96 -16.01
CA ASP A 376 -20.96 -2.88 -15.13
C ASP A 376 -21.92 -2.17 -14.18
N VAL A 377 -22.63 -1.15 -14.69
CA VAL A 377 -23.61 -0.44 -13.88
C VAL A 377 -24.83 -1.33 -13.68
N TYR A 378 -25.16 -1.61 -12.43
CA TYR A 378 -26.36 -2.31 -12.03
C TYR A 378 -27.07 -1.53 -10.94
N ILE A 379 -28.36 -1.25 -11.15
CA ILE A 379 -29.26 -0.68 -10.15
C ILE A 379 -30.41 -1.66 -10.02
N GLY A 380 -30.63 -2.22 -8.84
CA GLY A 380 -31.69 -3.20 -8.66
C GLY A 380 -31.54 -3.97 -7.36
N SER A 381 -32.16 -5.14 -7.30
CA SER A 381 -32.10 -6.02 -6.13
C SER A 381 -30.66 -6.43 -5.80
N SER A 382 -30.24 -6.16 -4.57
CA SER A 382 -28.89 -6.47 -4.09
C SER A 382 -28.59 -7.96 -4.19
N CYS A 383 -27.41 -8.28 -4.71
CA CYS A 383 -26.90 -9.63 -4.67
C CYS A 383 -26.64 -10.07 -3.22
N THR A 384 -26.62 -11.39 -2.99
CA THR A 384 -26.26 -11.93 -1.67
C THR A 384 -24.88 -11.40 -1.26
N MET A 385 -24.80 -10.73 -0.10
CA MET A 385 -23.58 -10.09 0.42
C MET A 385 -22.89 -9.11 -0.56
N ASN A 386 -23.63 -8.53 -1.51
CA ASN A 386 -23.07 -7.63 -2.55
C ASN A 386 -21.85 -8.22 -3.28
N CYS A 387 -21.86 -9.54 -3.50
CA CYS A 387 -20.75 -10.28 -4.13
C CYS A 387 -19.40 -10.11 -3.42
N LEU A 388 -19.41 -9.74 -2.13
CA LEU A 388 -18.22 -9.43 -1.32
C LEU A 388 -17.28 -8.40 -1.97
N GLY A 389 -17.84 -7.52 -2.83
CA GLY A 389 -17.06 -6.52 -3.58
C GLY A 389 -16.12 -7.11 -4.64
N ARG A 390 -16.23 -8.42 -4.94
CA ARG A 390 -15.34 -9.20 -5.82
C ARG A 390 -16.03 -9.68 -7.09
N GLY A 391 -17.02 -8.93 -7.53
CA GLY A 391 -17.80 -9.28 -8.69
C GLY A 391 -18.87 -8.25 -9.01
N SER A 392 -19.34 -8.34 -10.24
CA SER A 392 -20.45 -7.55 -10.74
C SER A 392 -21.76 -8.24 -10.38
N CYS A 393 -22.69 -7.48 -9.79
CA CYS A 393 -24.03 -7.97 -9.50
C CYS A 393 -24.93 -7.68 -10.71
N ILE A 394 -25.59 -8.71 -11.25
CA ILE A 394 -26.57 -8.55 -12.33
C ILE A 394 -27.75 -9.47 -12.00
N ASP A 395 -28.95 -8.90 -11.88
CA ASP A 395 -30.19 -9.60 -11.56
C ASP A 395 -30.11 -10.50 -10.31
N ALA A 396 -29.52 -9.95 -9.24
CA ALA A 396 -29.25 -10.66 -7.99
C ALA A 396 -28.34 -11.90 -8.12
N VAL A 397 -27.59 -12.01 -9.22
CA VAL A 397 -26.55 -13.02 -9.46
C VAL A 397 -25.17 -12.36 -9.48
N CYS A 398 -24.20 -12.97 -8.81
CA CYS A 398 -22.81 -12.50 -8.77
C CYS A 398 -21.99 -13.09 -9.90
N TYR A 399 -21.32 -12.23 -10.67
CA TYR A 399 -20.32 -12.56 -11.67
C TYR A 399 -18.96 -12.19 -11.12
N CYS A 400 -18.18 -13.19 -10.74
CA CYS A 400 -16.96 -12.98 -9.96
C CYS A 400 -15.80 -12.46 -10.81
N ASP A 401 -15.02 -11.57 -10.21
CA ASP A 401 -13.78 -11.05 -10.78
C ASP A 401 -12.73 -12.18 -10.84
N ASP A 402 -11.70 -11.98 -11.68
CA ASP A 402 -10.60 -12.95 -11.81
C ASP A 402 -9.96 -13.26 -10.44
N GLY A 403 -9.73 -14.55 -10.17
CA GLY A 403 -9.24 -15.00 -8.87
C GLY A 403 -10.35 -15.41 -7.89
N TYR A 404 -11.63 -15.13 -8.19
CA TYR A 404 -12.76 -15.45 -7.32
C TYR A 404 -13.80 -16.37 -7.99
N ALA A 405 -14.49 -17.17 -7.19
CA ALA A 405 -15.52 -18.10 -7.62
C ALA A 405 -16.59 -18.32 -6.54
N GLY A 406 -17.61 -19.11 -6.87
CA GLY A 406 -18.72 -19.43 -5.96
C GLY A 406 -19.96 -18.58 -6.19
N LYS A 407 -21.01 -18.85 -5.40
CA LYS A 407 -22.33 -18.23 -5.57
C LYS A 407 -22.34 -16.71 -5.34
N TYR A 408 -21.45 -16.22 -4.48
CA TYR A 408 -21.32 -14.80 -4.11
C TYR A 408 -19.84 -14.40 -3.99
N CYS A 409 -18.97 -15.02 -4.81
CA CYS A 409 -17.54 -14.70 -4.93
C CYS A 409 -16.71 -14.92 -3.66
N GLN A 410 -17.11 -15.92 -2.88
CA GLN A 410 -16.50 -16.29 -1.61
C GLN A 410 -15.37 -17.30 -1.72
N ILE A 411 -15.21 -17.95 -2.87
CA ILE A 411 -14.19 -18.98 -3.09
C ILE A 411 -13.00 -18.32 -3.77
N LEU A 412 -11.86 -18.33 -3.10
CA LEU A 412 -10.59 -17.92 -3.70
C LEU A 412 -10.09 -19.05 -4.62
N THR A 413 -9.73 -18.68 -5.84
CA THR A 413 -9.10 -19.60 -6.82
C THR A 413 -7.59 -19.42 -6.90
N GLN A 414 -7.06 -18.35 -6.30
CA GLN A 414 -5.64 -18.07 -6.11
C GLN A 414 -5.37 -17.72 -4.64
N ASP A 415 -4.18 -18.03 -4.14
CA ASP A 415 -3.78 -17.68 -2.78
C ASP A 415 -3.63 -16.16 -2.65
N ASN A 416 -4.17 -15.59 -1.57
CA ASN A 416 -4.05 -14.17 -1.29
C ASN A 416 -2.66 -13.80 -0.78
N ILE A 417 -2.37 -12.50 -0.82
CA ILE A 417 -1.09 -11.94 -0.42
C ILE A 417 -0.86 -12.25 1.07
N PRO A 418 0.23 -12.93 1.46
CA PRO A 418 0.44 -13.37 2.83
C PRO A 418 0.73 -12.22 3.81
N TYR A 419 1.31 -11.13 3.30
CA TYR A 419 1.60 -9.90 4.04
C TYR A 419 1.87 -8.76 3.06
N LEU A 420 1.72 -7.52 3.50
CA LEU A 420 2.15 -6.33 2.76
C LEU A 420 3.31 -5.68 3.51
N ARG A 421 4.43 -5.45 2.83
CA ARG A 421 5.56 -4.69 3.37
C ARG A 421 6.02 -3.65 2.35
N ASP A 422 6.01 -2.38 2.73
CA ASP A 422 6.40 -1.28 1.85
C ASP A 422 7.18 -0.22 2.64
N THR A 423 8.42 0.03 2.21
CA THR A 423 9.30 1.11 2.70
C THR A 423 9.21 2.35 1.83
N PHE A 424 8.44 2.32 0.74
CA PHE A 424 8.26 3.40 -0.22
C PHE A 424 9.54 3.94 -0.87
N THR A 425 10.67 3.26 -0.72
CA THR A 425 11.98 3.69 -1.25
C THR A 425 12.10 3.54 -2.76
N LYS A 426 11.23 2.74 -3.39
CA LYS A 426 11.12 2.60 -4.85
C LYS A 426 10.37 3.79 -5.45
N ASN A 427 10.63 4.09 -6.73
CA ASN A 427 9.97 5.20 -7.43
C ASN A 427 8.45 4.99 -7.64
N ASP A 428 7.96 3.76 -7.48
CA ASP A 428 6.56 3.37 -7.61
C ASP A 428 6.09 2.65 -6.34
N LEU A 429 4.79 2.74 -6.04
CA LEU A 429 4.15 2.02 -4.94
C LEU A 429 4.25 0.50 -5.13
N HIS A 430 4.32 -0.25 -4.02
CA HIS A 430 4.24 -1.71 -4.07
C HIS A 430 2.98 -2.19 -4.83
N PRO A 431 3.07 -3.23 -5.69
CA PRO A 431 1.94 -3.70 -6.49
C PRO A 431 0.74 -4.23 -5.68
N ASP A 432 0.92 -4.44 -4.38
CA ASP A 432 -0.12 -4.93 -3.47
C ASP A 432 -1.03 -3.83 -2.91
N TRP A 433 -0.77 -2.57 -3.25
CA TRP A 433 -1.72 -1.49 -3.05
C TRP A 433 -2.79 -1.53 -4.15
N LEU A 434 -4.07 -1.59 -3.74
CA LEU A 434 -5.21 -1.63 -4.66
C LEU A 434 -5.58 -0.24 -5.17
N ARG A 435 -5.66 0.74 -4.26
CA ARG A 435 -6.05 2.12 -4.58
C ARG A 435 -5.19 3.09 -3.81
N ALA A 436 -4.72 4.15 -4.46
CA ALA A 436 -4.01 5.26 -3.82
C ALA A 436 -4.45 6.58 -4.45
N GLN A 437 -4.92 7.53 -3.63
CA GLN A 437 -5.33 8.87 -4.07
C GLN A 437 -4.80 9.95 -3.14
N GLY A 438 -4.45 11.09 -3.73
CA GLY A 438 -3.91 12.25 -3.01
C GLY A 438 -2.49 12.08 -2.46
N LEU A 439 -1.79 11.03 -2.89
CA LEU A 439 -0.44 10.64 -2.46
C LEU A 439 0.64 11.10 -3.45
N LEU A 440 1.78 11.50 -2.90
CA LEU A 440 3.07 11.67 -3.59
C LEU A 440 4.18 10.98 -2.78
N LEU A 441 5.03 10.22 -3.47
CA LEU A 441 6.30 9.77 -2.92
C LEU A 441 7.25 10.96 -2.82
N SER A 442 7.53 11.43 -1.61
CA SER A 442 8.34 12.63 -1.37
C SER A 442 9.06 12.58 -0.02
N SER A 443 9.87 13.60 0.28
CA SER A 443 10.53 13.73 1.58
C SER A 443 9.58 13.94 2.76
N GLY A 444 8.26 14.03 2.52
CA GLY A 444 7.26 14.20 3.57
C GLY A 444 7.30 15.55 4.27
N CYS A 445 6.46 15.68 5.30
CA CYS A 445 6.36 16.88 6.12
C CYS A 445 7.42 16.98 7.24
N GLY A 446 8.47 16.18 7.18
CA GLY A 446 9.53 16.07 8.20
C GLY A 446 10.40 14.84 7.96
N SER A 447 11.31 14.53 8.87
CA SER A 447 12.16 13.33 8.78
C SER A 447 11.41 12.11 9.33
N LEU A 448 10.53 11.52 8.52
CA LEU A 448 10.25 10.10 8.64
C LEU A 448 11.50 9.33 8.18
N GLU A 449 11.81 8.21 8.86
CA GLU A 449 13.07 7.45 8.80
C GLU A 449 13.80 7.57 7.45
N GLU A 450 13.19 7.11 6.34
CA GLU A 450 13.80 7.15 5.01
C GLU A 450 12.89 7.80 3.95
N PRO A 451 13.35 8.83 3.23
CA PRO A 451 12.66 9.31 2.05
C PRO A 451 13.01 8.47 0.80
N PRO A 452 12.10 8.36 -0.19
CA PRO A 452 10.77 8.94 -0.22
C PRO A 452 9.75 8.19 0.65
N THR A 453 8.80 8.94 1.20
CA THR A 453 7.66 8.44 1.99
C THR A 453 6.35 8.69 1.27
N ALA A 454 5.34 7.88 1.57
CA ALA A 454 3.98 8.05 1.07
C ALA A 454 3.32 9.28 1.72
N THR A 455 3.36 10.42 1.03
CA THR A 455 2.89 11.72 1.54
C THR A 455 1.58 12.14 0.91
N PHE A 456 0.54 12.24 1.72
CA PHE A 456 -0.81 12.63 1.36
C PHE A 456 -0.99 14.13 1.50
N GLN A 457 -0.76 14.84 0.40
CA GLN A 457 -0.85 16.29 0.31
C GLN A 457 -1.91 16.77 -0.71
N GLY A 458 -2.58 15.85 -1.41
CA GLY A 458 -3.65 16.16 -2.35
C GLY A 458 -4.75 17.02 -1.75
N THR A 459 -5.38 17.86 -2.57
CA THR A 459 -6.48 18.74 -2.13
C THR A 459 -7.83 18.03 -2.04
N ASN A 460 -7.93 16.81 -2.59
CA ASN A 460 -9.15 16.01 -2.69
C ASN A 460 -9.04 14.78 -1.76
N THR A 461 -9.53 13.62 -2.20
CA THR A 461 -9.47 12.35 -1.46
C THR A 461 -8.03 11.97 -1.13
N ARG A 462 -7.79 11.61 0.14
CA ARG A 462 -6.51 11.11 0.65
C ARG A 462 -6.74 9.72 1.23
N VAL A 463 -6.50 8.71 0.40
CA VAL A 463 -6.73 7.32 0.76
C VAL A 463 -5.68 6.42 0.15
N ILE A 464 -5.27 5.39 0.87
CA ILE A 464 -4.56 4.25 0.31
C ILE A 464 -5.17 2.96 0.87
N THR A 465 -5.51 2.01 0.00
CA THR A 465 -6.06 0.71 0.39
C THR A 465 -5.25 -0.44 -0.19
N THR A 466 -5.14 -1.52 0.57
CA THR A 466 -4.44 -2.74 0.16
C THR A 466 -5.33 -3.61 -0.71
N LYS A 467 -4.73 -4.47 -1.52
CA LYS A 467 -5.39 -5.70 -1.98
C LYS A 467 -5.73 -6.58 -0.77
N PRO A 468 -6.59 -7.60 -0.92
CA PRO A 468 -6.91 -8.51 0.16
C PRO A 468 -5.67 -9.26 0.66
N ILE A 469 -5.41 -9.18 1.97
CA ILE A 469 -4.26 -9.80 2.64
C ILE A 469 -4.76 -11.00 3.46
N ASP A 470 -4.04 -12.12 3.42
CA ASP A 470 -4.28 -13.24 4.33
C ASP A 470 -3.79 -12.89 5.74
N THR A 471 -4.74 -12.82 6.67
CA THR A 471 -4.49 -12.44 8.06
C THR A 471 -4.78 -13.56 9.03
N ARG A 472 -4.93 -14.82 8.58
CA ARG A 472 -5.11 -15.98 9.47
C ARG A 472 -4.02 -16.07 10.52
N SER A 473 -2.77 -15.87 10.10
CA SER A 473 -1.60 -15.76 10.98
C SER A 473 -1.22 -14.33 11.30
N GLY A 474 -1.87 -13.34 10.68
CA GLY A 474 -1.56 -11.92 10.82
C GLY A 474 -1.66 -11.46 12.27
N ARG A 475 -0.61 -10.81 12.76
CA ARG A 475 -0.51 -10.38 14.15
C ARG A 475 -0.69 -8.87 14.31
N PHE A 476 -0.06 -8.07 13.45
CA PHE A 476 0.01 -6.62 13.63
C PHE A 476 -0.10 -5.85 12.31
N VAL A 477 -0.45 -4.58 12.47
CA VAL A 477 -0.24 -3.53 11.47
C VAL A 477 0.77 -2.55 12.07
N LEU A 478 1.98 -2.58 11.53
CA LEU A 478 3.11 -1.73 11.90
C LEU A 478 3.32 -0.69 10.81
N PHE A 479 3.53 0.56 11.18
CA PHE A 479 3.83 1.65 10.27
C PHE A 479 4.42 2.81 11.04
N THR A 480 5.20 3.66 10.38
CA THR A 480 5.54 5.00 10.87
C THR A 480 4.63 6.01 10.20
N ALA A 481 4.12 6.97 10.98
CA ALA A 481 3.21 7.99 10.48
C ALA A 481 3.48 9.34 11.09
N GLN A 482 3.19 10.39 10.32
CA GLN A 482 3.40 11.77 10.69
C GLN A 482 2.30 12.66 10.12
N ILE A 483 1.71 13.56 10.92
CA ILE A 483 0.64 14.47 10.49
C ILE A 483 1.09 15.92 10.68
N GLY A 484 1.22 16.68 9.60
CA GLY A 484 1.71 18.06 9.62
C GLY A 484 3.19 18.13 9.92
N SER A 485 3.66 19.22 10.54
CA SER A 485 5.00 19.42 11.09
C SER A 485 4.99 20.54 12.15
N PRO A 486 5.72 20.43 13.29
CA PRO A 486 5.70 21.44 14.34
C PRO A 486 6.20 22.81 13.87
N HIS A 487 7.13 22.80 12.89
CA HIS A 487 7.73 24.00 12.29
C HIS A 487 7.43 24.11 10.79
N GLY A 488 6.55 23.27 10.25
CA GLY A 488 6.24 23.29 8.83
C GLY A 488 5.29 24.42 8.47
N ASN A 489 5.47 24.92 7.25
CA ASN A 489 4.62 25.94 6.65
C ASN A 489 3.80 25.32 5.49
N GLY A 490 2.73 26.01 5.09
CA GLY A 490 1.90 25.59 3.96
C GLY A 490 1.13 24.29 4.24
N ILE A 491 1.31 23.30 3.37
CA ILE A 491 0.65 21.99 3.45
C ILE A 491 1.07 21.17 4.69
N CYS A 492 2.29 21.38 5.19
CA CYS A 492 2.86 20.66 6.33
C CYS A 492 2.70 21.43 7.65
N ARG A 493 1.66 22.28 7.75
CA ARG A 493 1.36 23.03 8.98
C ARG A 493 1.10 22.10 10.18
N PRO A 494 1.28 22.56 11.42
CA PRO A 494 0.94 21.78 12.60
C PRO A 494 -0.54 21.39 12.59
N SER A 495 -0.82 20.18 13.04
CA SER A 495 -2.19 19.70 13.21
C SER A 495 -2.77 20.25 14.52
N THR A 496 -3.99 20.78 14.46
CA THR A 496 -4.60 21.51 15.58
C THR A 496 -5.95 20.95 16.01
N ASP A 497 -6.59 20.15 15.18
CA ASP A 497 -7.95 19.68 15.39
C ASP A 497 -8.07 18.16 15.24
N ARG A 498 -9.00 17.55 15.99
CA ARG A 498 -9.38 16.13 15.86
C ARG A 498 -9.89 15.74 14.47
N HIS A 499 -10.30 16.71 13.68
CA HIS A 499 -10.73 16.52 12.32
C HIS A 499 -9.55 16.23 11.36
N ASP A 500 -8.32 16.53 11.76
CA ASP A 500 -7.09 16.23 11.01
C ASP A 500 -6.64 14.76 11.17
N ASN A 501 -7.32 13.98 12.01
CA ASN A 501 -6.97 12.59 12.28
C ASN A 501 -6.94 11.75 11.00
N VAL A 502 -6.02 10.79 10.96
CA VAL A 502 -5.98 9.75 9.95
C VAL A 502 -6.58 8.48 10.55
N PHE A 503 -7.42 7.79 9.80
CA PHE A 503 -8.13 6.59 10.25
C PHE A 503 -7.56 5.38 9.51
N LEU A 504 -7.12 4.39 10.28
CA LEU A 504 -6.81 3.07 9.77
C LEU A 504 -8.06 2.20 9.91
N GLN A 505 -8.61 1.79 8.78
CA GLN A 505 -9.81 0.97 8.65
C GLN A 505 -9.48 -0.38 8.02
N TYR A 506 -10.39 -1.33 8.16
CA TYR A 506 -10.36 -2.59 7.44
C TYR A 506 -11.76 -2.98 6.97
N SER A 507 -11.84 -3.68 5.85
CA SER A 507 -13.06 -4.30 5.34
C SER A 507 -12.84 -5.80 5.20
N ILE A 508 -13.87 -6.61 5.48
CA ILE A 508 -13.84 -8.07 5.30
C ILE A 508 -14.67 -8.55 4.09
N ASP A 509 -15.13 -7.61 3.27
CA ASP A 509 -16.16 -7.82 2.27
C ASP A 509 -16.00 -6.90 1.05
N GLY A 510 -14.76 -6.55 0.71
CA GLY A 510 -14.43 -5.81 -0.50
C GLY A 510 -14.88 -4.35 -0.47
N ASP A 511 -14.62 -3.67 0.63
CA ASP A 511 -14.93 -2.26 0.91
C ASP A 511 -16.45 -1.95 0.94
N ASN A 512 -17.31 -2.96 1.10
CA ASN A 512 -18.76 -2.76 1.30
C ASN A 512 -19.06 -2.21 2.70
N TYR A 513 -18.36 -2.68 3.73
CA TYR A 513 -18.42 -2.14 5.10
C TYR A 513 -17.02 -1.87 5.63
N LEU A 514 -16.83 -0.71 6.28
CA LEU A 514 -15.53 -0.28 6.79
C LEU A 514 -15.49 -0.24 8.33
N TYR A 515 -14.67 -1.09 8.91
CA TYR A 515 -14.45 -1.17 10.35
C TYR A 515 -13.23 -0.34 10.77
N LEU A 516 -13.38 0.49 11.80
CA LEU A 516 -12.25 1.25 12.36
C LEU A 516 -11.31 0.31 13.15
N LEU A 517 -10.02 0.30 12.78
CA LEU A 517 -8.97 -0.39 13.54
C LEU A 517 -8.24 0.57 14.50
N ARG A 518 -7.77 1.71 14.00
CA ARG A 518 -7.03 2.69 14.80
C ARG A 518 -7.28 4.11 14.32
N ARG A 519 -7.36 5.03 15.28
CA ARG A 519 -7.32 6.48 15.04
C ARG A 519 -5.91 6.99 15.29
N CYS A 520 -5.26 7.50 14.25
CA CYS A 520 -3.99 8.22 14.36
C CYS A 520 -4.30 9.66 14.76
N SER A 521 -4.04 9.99 16.03
CA SER A 521 -4.39 11.27 16.62
C SER A 521 -3.55 12.42 16.04
N TYR A 522 -4.17 13.57 15.81
CA TYR A 522 -3.51 14.83 15.50
C TYR A 522 -2.45 15.25 16.54
N THR A 523 -2.58 14.76 17.78
CA THR A 523 -1.64 15.00 18.88
C THR A 523 -0.49 13.98 18.98
N LEU A 524 -0.30 13.13 17.95
CA LEU A 524 0.76 12.12 17.94
C LEU A 524 2.12 12.78 18.30
N PRO A 525 2.87 12.23 19.28
CA PRO A 525 4.16 12.78 19.66
C PRO A 525 5.16 12.63 18.52
N TRP A 526 5.95 13.69 18.35
CA TRP A 526 6.82 13.95 17.21
C TRP A 526 8.29 13.62 17.49
N PRO A 527 9.00 12.99 16.55
CA PRO A 527 8.64 11.75 15.87
C PRO A 527 8.68 10.59 16.87
N SER A 528 7.67 9.74 16.88
CA SER A 528 7.69 8.53 17.72
C SER A 528 7.83 7.30 16.82
N PRO A 529 8.83 6.42 17.04
CA PRO A 529 8.83 5.08 16.47
C PRO A 529 7.55 4.41 16.93
N THR A 530 6.61 4.27 16.00
CA THR A 530 5.21 4.05 16.34
C THR A 530 5.08 2.62 16.85
N GLN A 531 4.59 2.46 18.07
CA GLN A 531 4.32 1.13 18.61
C GLN A 531 3.34 0.39 17.67
N PRO A 532 3.58 -0.90 17.38
CA PRO A 532 2.66 -1.71 16.57
C PRO A 532 1.24 -1.56 17.11
N CYS A 533 0.24 -1.48 16.23
CA CYS A 533 -1.14 -1.54 16.69
C CYS A 533 -1.32 -2.80 17.54
N PRO A 534 -1.96 -2.72 18.73
CA PRO A 534 -2.28 -3.92 19.49
C PRO A 534 -3.05 -4.90 18.59
N GLY A 535 -2.81 -6.20 18.80
CA GLY A 535 -3.01 -7.25 17.80
C GLY A 535 -4.34 -7.19 17.05
N LEU A 536 -4.31 -7.60 15.77
CA LEU A 536 -5.48 -7.66 14.90
C LEU A 536 -6.67 -8.31 15.63
N ALA A 537 -7.82 -7.61 15.62
CA ALA A 537 -9.04 -8.10 16.25
C ALA A 537 -9.39 -9.49 15.71
N ARG A 538 -10.05 -10.35 16.51
CA ARG A 538 -10.42 -11.71 16.07
C ARG A 538 -11.24 -11.71 14.78
N LEU A 539 -12.04 -10.67 14.55
CA LEU A 539 -12.86 -10.49 13.34
C LEU A 539 -12.02 -10.10 12.11
N ALA A 540 -10.82 -9.57 12.32
CA ALA A 540 -9.88 -9.18 11.29
C ALA A 540 -8.90 -10.29 10.89
N LYS A 541 -9.12 -11.53 11.36
CA LYS A 541 -8.32 -12.72 11.03
C LYS A 541 -9.12 -13.64 10.12
N THR A 542 -9.00 -13.40 8.82
CA THR A 542 -9.74 -14.14 7.80
C THR A 542 -8.78 -14.77 6.81
N ASN A 543 -9.25 -15.79 6.09
CA ASN A 543 -8.51 -16.57 5.09
C ASN A 543 -8.26 -15.82 3.78
N GLY A 544 -8.09 -14.49 3.85
CA GLY A 544 -7.79 -13.64 2.70
C GLY A 544 -8.83 -12.57 2.41
N ASP A 545 -9.82 -12.33 3.26
CA ASP A 545 -10.92 -11.41 2.90
C ASP A 545 -10.75 -9.98 3.39
N ILE A 546 -9.57 -9.64 3.92
CA ILE A 546 -9.37 -8.35 4.58
C ILE A 546 -8.54 -7.37 3.77
N ASN A 547 -9.11 -6.20 3.52
CA ASN A 547 -8.41 -5.04 2.98
C ASN A 547 -8.14 -4.07 4.14
N PHE A 548 -6.99 -3.40 4.12
CA PHE A 548 -6.69 -2.31 5.05
C PHE A 548 -6.64 -0.99 4.30
N GLY A 549 -7.13 0.08 4.93
CA GLY A 549 -7.17 1.40 4.34
C GLY A 549 -6.74 2.49 5.31
N PHE A 550 -5.84 3.37 4.88
CA PHE A 550 -5.58 4.63 5.57
C PHE A 550 -6.37 5.73 4.87
N TRP A 551 -7.21 6.45 5.62
CA TRP A 551 -8.10 7.47 5.09
C TRP A 551 -8.10 8.73 5.96
N GLN A 552 -8.21 9.90 5.32
CA GLN A 552 -8.38 11.18 5.99
C GLN A 552 -9.63 11.90 5.44
N PRO A 553 -10.55 12.37 6.31
CA PRO A 553 -11.75 13.08 5.88
C PRO A 553 -11.47 14.33 5.05
N ARG A 554 -12.27 14.57 4.02
CA ARG A 554 -12.19 15.78 3.19
C ARG A 554 -12.91 16.95 3.85
N LEU A 555 -12.15 17.93 4.34
CA LEU A 555 -12.68 19.09 5.06
C LEU A 555 -12.20 20.40 4.44
N ILE A 556 -12.98 21.47 4.63
CA ILE A 556 -12.60 22.82 4.20
C ILE A 556 -12.48 23.69 5.46
N PRO A 557 -11.30 24.31 5.73
CA PRO A 557 -10.06 24.22 4.95
C PRO A 557 -9.39 22.84 5.01
N ASN A 558 -8.62 22.48 3.97
CA ASN A 558 -7.99 21.16 3.88
C ASN A 558 -7.11 20.84 5.10
N PRO A 559 -7.16 19.59 5.61
CA PRO A 559 -6.33 19.17 6.72
C PRO A 559 -4.82 19.22 6.33
N PRO A 560 -3.91 19.32 7.31
CA PRO A 560 -2.48 19.25 7.06
C PRO A 560 -2.13 17.94 6.35
N ALA A 561 -1.10 17.99 5.50
CA ALA A 561 -0.58 16.80 4.84
C ALA A 561 -0.04 15.81 5.87
N TRP A 562 -0.18 14.52 5.59
CA TRP A 562 0.34 13.45 6.43
C TRP A 562 1.19 12.50 5.60
N SER A 563 2.15 11.86 6.22
CA SER A 563 3.06 10.93 5.58
C SER A 563 3.06 9.62 6.33
N ILE A 564 3.13 8.50 5.61
CA ILE A 564 3.40 7.17 6.16
C ILE A 564 4.65 6.58 5.53
N ASP A 565 5.30 5.74 6.30
CA ASP A 565 6.51 5.04 5.92
C ASP A 565 6.59 3.68 6.64
N ASN A 566 7.44 2.77 6.18
CA ASN A 566 7.69 1.46 6.77
C ASN A 566 6.38 0.71 7.15
N VAL A 567 5.46 0.57 6.19
CA VAL A 567 4.18 -0.12 6.41
C VAL A 567 4.40 -1.62 6.32
N PHE A 568 4.04 -2.35 7.38
CA PHE A 568 4.04 -3.81 7.43
C PHE A 568 2.73 -4.33 8.03
N ILE A 569 1.94 -4.98 7.19
CA ILE A 569 0.70 -5.65 7.56
C ILE A 569 0.93 -7.15 7.46
N GLY A 570 0.91 -7.83 8.61
CA GLY A 570 1.14 -9.27 8.66
C GLY A 570 1.80 -9.69 9.97
N GLY A 571 2.91 -10.40 9.83
CA GLY A 571 3.56 -11.16 10.92
C GLY A 571 2.83 -12.47 11.21
N SER A 572 3.38 -13.24 12.15
CA SER A 572 2.81 -14.51 12.58
C SER A 572 2.38 -14.46 14.05
N GLU A 573 1.19 -14.99 14.36
CA GLU A 573 0.80 -15.32 15.74
C GLU A 573 1.73 -16.36 16.36
N ILE A 574 2.21 -17.28 15.52
CA ILE A 574 3.17 -18.31 15.92
C ILE A 574 4.54 -17.82 15.48
N SER A 575 5.30 -17.32 16.45
CA SER A 575 6.69 -16.95 16.26
C SER A 575 7.50 -18.11 15.70
N SER A 576 8.39 -17.83 14.74
CA SER A 576 9.26 -18.87 14.20
C SER A 576 10.29 -19.28 15.24
N PRO A 577 10.60 -20.59 15.38
CA PRO A 577 11.73 -21.05 16.17
C PRO A 577 13.08 -20.88 15.46
N GLN A 578 13.04 -20.52 14.17
CA GLN A 578 14.20 -20.53 13.28
C GLN A 578 14.24 -19.31 12.37
N ILE A 579 15.44 -18.73 12.17
CA ILE A 579 15.74 -17.80 11.07
C ILE A 579 16.88 -18.40 10.26
N ILE A 580 16.78 -18.36 8.94
CA ILE A 580 17.90 -18.63 8.02
C ILE A 580 17.86 -17.58 6.92
N ASP A 581 18.85 -16.71 6.87
CA ASP A 581 18.92 -15.65 5.87
C ASP A 581 20.35 -15.40 5.39
N LYS A 582 20.52 -15.33 4.07
CA LYS A 582 21.80 -15.09 3.40
C LYS A 582 21.84 -13.74 2.67
N PHE A 583 20.73 -13.01 2.63
CA PHE A 583 20.63 -11.74 1.90
C PHE A 583 21.03 -11.84 0.41
N ASP A 584 20.75 -13.00 -0.21
CA ASP A 584 21.04 -13.31 -1.62
C ASP A 584 20.01 -12.69 -2.61
N GLU A 585 18.82 -12.35 -2.13
CA GLU A 585 17.71 -11.77 -2.93
C GLU A 585 17.33 -10.37 -2.39
N GLU A 586 16.85 -9.46 -3.27
CA GLU A 586 16.38 -8.11 -2.88
C GLU A 586 15.19 -8.14 -1.91
N ASP A 587 14.47 -9.26 -1.89
CA ASP A 587 13.40 -9.56 -0.95
C ASP A 587 13.76 -10.90 -0.29
N PRO A 588 14.53 -10.90 0.83
CA PRO A 588 14.78 -12.12 1.58
C PRO A 588 13.46 -12.83 1.90
N GLY A 589 13.49 -14.07 2.39
CA GLY A 589 12.29 -14.79 2.86
C GLY A 589 11.65 -14.11 4.08
N ILE A 590 11.09 -12.92 3.89
CA ILE A 590 10.76 -11.89 4.89
C ILE A 590 9.37 -12.17 5.48
N SER A 591 9.26 -13.30 6.18
CA SER A 591 8.33 -13.38 7.31
C SER A 591 9.03 -13.14 8.65
N GLU A 592 10.36 -13.01 8.70
CA GLU A 592 11.10 -13.07 9.96
C GLU A 592 11.79 -11.76 10.37
N TRP A 593 11.81 -10.74 9.51
CA TRP A 593 12.41 -9.42 9.79
C TRP A 593 11.34 -8.31 9.83
N LEU A 594 11.54 -7.29 10.64
CA LEU A 594 10.70 -6.07 10.66
C LEU A 594 11.17 -5.08 9.58
N PHE A 595 12.05 -4.14 9.95
CA PHE A 595 12.65 -3.16 9.05
C PHE A 595 14.14 -3.04 9.31
N ALA A 596 14.87 -2.67 8.26
CA ALA A 596 16.30 -2.40 8.26
C ALA A 596 16.56 -1.00 7.68
N PRO A 597 16.19 0.08 8.40
CA PRO A 597 16.33 1.44 7.88
C PRO A 597 17.78 1.77 7.53
N HIS A 598 17.97 2.49 6.42
CA HIS A 598 19.24 2.98 5.90
C HIS A 598 20.22 1.90 5.47
N SER A 599 19.68 0.71 5.18
CA SER A 599 20.44 -0.41 4.67
C SER A 599 20.28 -0.55 3.16
N GLU A 600 21.35 -1.01 2.51
CA GLU A 600 21.35 -1.33 1.08
C GLU A 600 21.93 -2.73 0.88
N PHE A 601 21.40 -3.46 -0.10
CA PHE A 601 22.04 -4.68 -0.59
C PHE A 601 23.26 -4.28 -1.41
N HIS A 602 24.44 -4.67 -0.95
CA HIS A 602 25.69 -4.37 -1.64
C HIS A 602 26.41 -5.65 -2.04
N HIS A 603 26.91 -5.68 -3.28
CA HIS A 603 27.71 -6.79 -3.79
C HIS A 603 29.19 -6.61 -3.41
N ASP A 604 29.78 -7.61 -2.76
CA ASP A 604 31.20 -7.63 -2.36
C ASP A 604 31.65 -6.41 -1.54
N PHE A 605 30.94 -6.11 -0.46
CA PHE A 605 31.29 -5.03 0.47
C PHE A 605 32.71 -5.20 1.04
N CYS A 606 33.49 -4.11 1.00
CA CYS A 606 34.93 -4.05 1.30
C CYS A 606 35.82 -5.02 0.48
N SER A 607 35.44 -5.38 -0.75
CA SER A 607 36.25 -6.19 -1.69
C SER A 607 36.78 -7.48 -1.06
N SER A 608 35.87 -8.24 -0.46
CA SER A 608 36.17 -9.45 0.30
C SER A 608 36.61 -10.63 -0.57
N GLY A 609 36.44 -10.54 -1.88
CA GLY A 609 36.72 -11.62 -2.83
C GLY A 609 35.73 -12.79 -2.72
N ARG A 610 34.59 -12.59 -2.04
CA ARG A 610 33.55 -13.62 -1.85
C ARG A 610 32.48 -13.62 -2.93
N ASN A 611 32.31 -12.53 -3.71
CA ASN A 611 31.19 -12.36 -4.66
C ASN A 611 29.81 -12.67 -4.02
N VAL A 612 29.57 -12.21 -2.79
CA VAL A 612 28.30 -12.41 -2.05
C VAL A 612 27.62 -11.06 -1.87
N THR A 613 26.28 -11.05 -1.91
CA THR A 613 25.46 -9.90 -1.55
C THR A 613 25.21 -9.90 -0.06
N SER A 614 25.31 -8.73 0.57
CA SER A 614 25.15 -8.59 2.01
C SER A 614 24.39 -7.32 2.33
N LEU A 615 23.77 -7.28 3.50
CA LEU A 615 23.09 -6.07 3.96
C LEU A 615 24.10 -5.09 4.55
N VAL A 616 24.12 -3.85 4.07
CA VAL A 616 25.16 -2.85 4.40
C VAL A 616 24.56 -1.55 4.92
N TRP A 617 25.17 -1.00 5.98
CA TRP A 617 25.00 0.40 6.39
C TRP A 617 26.29 1.14 6.09
N GLY A 618 26.25 2.04 5.10
CA GLY A 618 27.38 2.84 4.64
C GLY A 618 27.85 3.88 5.67
N ALA A 619 29.00 4.50 5.41
CA ALA A 619 29.53 5.54 6.30
C ALA A 619 28.60 6.76 6.33
N ASP A 620 27.97 7.08 5.20
CA ASP A 620 27.09 8.23 5.02
C ASP A 620 25.61 7.97 5.36
N SER A 621 25.23 6.73 5.73
CA SER A 621 23.85 6.37 6.07
C SER A 621 23.31 7.23 7.22
N PRO A 622 22.32 8.11 7.03
CA PRO A 622 21.80 8.94 8.11
C PRO A 622 21.02 8.10 9.15
N GLY A 623 20.58 8.71 10.24
CA GLY A 623 19.51 8.16 11.08
C GLY A 623 19.80 6.87 11.86
N PHE A 624 18.74 6.08 12.08
CA PHE A 624 18.76 4.89 12.91
C PHE A 624 19.28 3.68 12.14
N ARG A 625 20.43 3.14 12.55
CA ARG A 625 21.11 2.05 11.84
C ARG A 625 20.91 0.74 12.57
N ALA A 626 19.89 -0.03 12.17
CA ALA A 626 19.61 -1.31 12.80
C ALA A 626 18.85 -2.26 11.88
N ILE A 627 18.91 -3.55 12.20
CA ILE A 627 17.99 -4.56 11.68
C ILE A 627 17.40 -5.35 12.85
N THR A 628 16.08 -5.51 12.84
CA THR A 628 15.33 -6.14 13.94
C THR A 628 14.53 -7.33 13.44
N THR A 629 14.62 -8.46 14.15
CA THR A 629 13.81 -9.64 13.87
C THR A 629 12.35 -9.43 14.28
N GLN A 630 11.45 -10.23 13.74
CA GLN A 630 10.16 -10.50 14.37
C GLN A 630 10.36 -11.26 15.68
N GLU A 631 9.27 -11.51 16.39
CA GLU A 631 9.30 -12.31 17.60
C GLU A 631 9.63 -13.76 17.28
N LEU A 632 10.61 -14.31 17.97
CA LEU A 632 11.11 -15.67 17.80
C LEU A 632 10.82 -16.52 19.04
N ILE A 633 10.70 -17.83 18.81
CA ILE A 633 10.70 -18.84 19.86
C ILE A 633 12.15 -19.26 20.10
N ILE A 634 12.73 -18.78 21.18
CA ILE A 634 14.08 -19.16 21.61
C ILE A 634 13.95 -20.16 22.76
N GLN A 635 14.47 -21.37 22.55
CA GLN A 635 14.46 -22.47 23.50
C GLN A 635 15.88 -22.73 24.06
N GLU A 636 15.94 -23.58 25.08
CA GLU A 636 17.21 -24.06 25.64
C GLU A 636 18.09 -24.69 24.54
N GLY A 637 19.36 -24.30 24.52
CA GLY A 637 20.35 -24.82 23.57
C GLY A 637 20.34 -24.16 22.19
N HIS A 638 19.38 -23.27 21.88
CA HIS A 638 19.40 -22.53 20.62
C HIS A 638 20.69 -21.71 20.46
N ILE A 639 21.12 -21.56 19.21
CA ILE A 639 22.28 -20.73 18.84
C ILE A 639 21.87 -19.61 17.90
N LEU A 640 22.64 -18.53 17.97
CA LEU A 640 22.66 -17.47 16.97
C LEU A 640 24.02 -17.50 16.28
N GLN A 641 24.02 -17.70 14.97
CA GLN A 641 25.21 -17.64 14.13
C GLN A 641 25.01 -16.59 13.04
N PHE A 642 26.02 -15.78 12.77
CA PHE A 642 25.99 -14.78 11.70
C PHE A 642 27.40 -14.39 11.30
N LYS A 643 27.54 -13.76 10.13
CA LYS A 643 28.76 -13.10 9.69
C LYS A 643 28.58 -11.60 9.80
N ILE A 644 29.57 -10.94 10.38
CA ILE A 644 29.58 -9.48 10.50
C ILE A 644 30.93 -8.93 10.05
N LEU A 645 30.88 -7.75 9.44
CA LEU A 645 32.03 -6.93 9.11
C LEU A 645 31.75 -5.50 9.58
N SER A 646 32.71 -4.89 10.29
CA SER A 646 32.62 -3.53 10.81
C SER A 646 33.86 -2.75 10.36
N GLY A 647 33.69 -1.75 9.50
CA GLY A 647 34.77 -0.99 8.87
C GLY A 647 35.48 -1.72 7.72
N CYS A 648 36.10 -0.99 6.80
CA CYS A 648 36.85 -1.57 5.68
C CYS A 648 38.37 -1.38 5.86
N GLY A 649 39.06 -2.45 6.28
CA GLY A 649 40.53 -2.50 6.29
C GLY A 649 41.20 -2.09 7.61
N PRO A 650 42.53 -2.33 7.74
CA PRO A 650 43.28 -2.19 8.99
C PRO A 650 43.59 -0.74 9.42
N GLU A 651 43.28 0.26 8.58
CA GLU A 651 43.60 1.67 8.83
C GLU A 651 42.47 2.46 9.52
N SER A 652 41.29 1.86 9.74
CA SER A 652 40.09 2.59 10.18
C SER A 652 39.83 2.60 11.70
N PHE A 653 40.73 2.06 12.53
CA PHE A 653 40.51 1.97 13.98
C PHE A 653 41.36 2.99 14.75
N GLU A 654 40.74 4.09 15.13
CA GLU A 654 41.27 5.03 16.13
C GLU A 654 40.63 4.78 17.51
N CYS A 655 41.46 4.78 18.55
CA CYS A 655 41.01 4.47 19.90
C CYS A 655 39.95 5.48 20.38
N GLY A 656 38.76 5.00 20.73
CA GLY A 656 37.68 5.83 21.29
C GLY A 656 36.77 6.54 20.28
N VAL A 657 37.01 6.36 18.97
CA VAL A 657 36.22 7.02 17.89
C VAL A 657 35.23 6.06 17.20
N SER A 658 35.33 4.75 17.42
CA SER A 658 34.47 3.77 16.74
C SER A 658 33.06 3.69 17.35
N THR A 659 32.05 3.64 16.49
CA THR A 659 30.65 3.34 16.85
C THR A 659 30.40 1.82 16.76
N PRO A 660 30.43 1.06 17.88
CA PRO A 660 30.26 -0.39 17.82
C PRO A 660 28.84 -0.78 17.40
N VAL A 661 28.72 -1.87 16.66
CA VAL A 661 27.45 -2.55 16.44
C VAL A 661 27.15 -3.40 17.68
N ARG A 662 25.96 -3.23 18.27
CA ARG A 662 25.51 -3.97 19.45
C ARG A 662 24.46 -4.99 19.03
N LEU A 663 24.60 -6.20 19.55
CA LEU A 663 23.56 -7.21 19.46
C LEU A 663 22.75 -7.20 20.76
N GLU A 664 21.49 -6.83 20.63
CA GLU A 664 20.53 -6.63 21.71
C GLU A 664 19.33 -7.58 21.56
N TYR A 665 18.64 -7.84 22.67
CA TYR A 665 17.40 -8.58 22.71
C TYR A 665 16.31 -7.82 23.48
N SER A 666 15.05 -8.20 23.21
CA SER A 666 13.91 -7.73 23.98
C SER A 666 12.86 -8.84 24.07
N ARG A 667 12.30 -9.05 25.27
CA ARG A 667 11.25 -10.07 25.52
C ARG A 667 9.84 -9.51 25.53
N VAL A 668 9.68 -8.19 25.65
CA VAL A 668 8.36 -7.56 25.85
C VAL A 668 7.98 -6.76 24.61
N GLY A 669 6.96 -7.22 23.89
CA GLY A 669 6.31 -6.45 22.83
C GLY A 669 5.59 -5.22 23.39
N GLY A 670 6.29 -4.09 23.50
CA GLY A 670 5.67 -2.79 23.81
C GLY A 670 6.33 -1.92 24.88
N VAL A 671 7.42 -2.33 25.52
CA VAL A 671 8.15 -1.50 26.51
C VAL A 671 9.55 -1.18 25.97
N PRO A 672 10.05 0.07 26.10
CA PRO A 672 11.41 0.42 25.67
C PRO A 672 12.42 -0.18 26.66
N GLY A 673 12.84 -1.42 26.38
CA GLY A 673 13.93 -2.10 27.08
C GLY A 673 14.62 -3.04 26.10
N TRP A 674 15.77 -2.62 25.60
CA TRP A 674 16.70 -3.43 24.83
C TRP A 674 17.91 -3.66 25.71
N ASP A 675 18.26 -4.93 25.92
CA ASP A 675 19.43 -5.34 26.70
C ASP A 675 20.40 -6.10 25.80
N LEU A 676 21.68 -6.14 26.15
CA LEU A 676 22.66 -6.89 25.35
C LEU A 676 22.40 -8.40 25.46
N VAL A 677 22.54 -9.12 24.34
CA VAL A 677 22.43 -10.59 24.35
C VAL A 677 23.47 -11.21 25.29
N GLN A 678 24.69 -10.71 25.28
CA GLN A 678 25.71 -11.03 26.28
C GLN A 678 26.25 -9.73 26.88
N ASP A 679 26.24 -9.64 28.20
CA ASP A 679 26.90 -8.53 28.91
C ASP A 679 28.35 -8.89 29.20
N SER A 680 29.13 -7.96 29.76
CA SER A 680 30.49 -8.25 30.17
C SER A 680 30.50 -9.20 31.38
N CYS A 681 31.22 -10.31 31.26
CA CYS A 681 31.45 -11.27 32.33
C CYS A 681 32.96 -11.30 32.61
N TYR A 682 33.42 -10.46 33.54
CA TYR A 682 34.83 -10.32 33.91
C TYR A 682 35.12 -10.89 35.31
N PRO A 683 36.38 -11.19 35.65
CA PRO A 683 36.73 -11.87 36.91
C PRO A 683 36.40 -11.12 38.20
N GLY A 684 36.48 -9.79 38.20
CA GLY A 684 36.24 -8.91 39.36
C GLY A 684 34.88 -8.24 39.35
N SER A 685 34.39 -7.82 38.18
CA SER A 685 33.05 -7.24 38.01
C SER A 685 32.26 -7.91 36.89
N SER A 686 31.02 -8.31 37.17
CA SER A 686 30.12 -8.83 36.15
C SER A 686 28.72 -8.22 36.29
N PRO A 687 28.30 -7.36 35.35
CA PRO A 687 26.91 -6.96 35.20
C PRO A 687 26.01 -8.04 34.59
N ASP A 688 26.55 -9.13 34.04
CA ASP A 688 25.75 -10.18 33.42
C ASP A 688 25.17 -11.13 34.49
N PRO A 689 23.84 -11.24 34.63
CA PRO A 689 23.23 -12.18 35.57
C PRO A 689 23.56 -13.65 35.25
N ASP A 690 23.86 -13.98 33.98
CA ASP A 690 24.11 -15.35 33.52
C ASP A 690 25.62 -15.69 33.50
N CYS A 691 26.48 -14.83 34.06
CA CYS A 691 27.93 -15.02 34.11
C CYS A 691 28.31 -16.24 34.97
N LEU A 692 28.72 -17.33 34.33
CA LEU A 692 29.21 -18.52 35.03
C LEU A 692 30.61 -18.30 35.60
N PRO A 693 30.91 -18.81 36.82
CA PRO A 693 32.25 -18.75 37.38
C PRO A 693 33.29 -19.34 36.42
N TYR A 694 34.38 -18.61 36.19
CA TYR A 694 35.49 -19.03 35.31
C TYR A 694 35.12 -19.15 33.82
N VAL A 695 33.97 -18.65 33.37
CA VAL A 695 33.60 -18.56 31.95
C VAL A 695 33.49 -17.10 31.55
N PHE A 696 34.64 -16.45 31.40
CA PHE A 696 34.71 -15.02 31.13
C PHE A 696 34.59 -14.71 29.64
N HIS A 697 33.72 -13.74 29.31
CA HIS A 697 33.47 -13.28 27.95
C HIS A 697 33.24 -11.77 27.92
N LYS A 698 33.42 -11.20 26.71
CA LYS A 698 33.10 -9.80 26.45
C LYS A 698 31.60 -9.64 26.17
N LYS A 699 31.14 -8.40 26.23
CA LYS A 699 29.81 -8.02 25.77
C LYS A 699 29.61 -8.25 24.28
N SER A 700 28.37 -8.43 23.82
CA SER A 700 27.96 -8.65 22.42
C SER A 700 28.05 -7.38 21.56
N THR A 701 29.26 -6.80 21.49
CA THR A 701 29.59 -5.61 20.70
C THR A 701 30.68 -5.90 19.68
N PHE A 702 30.46 -5.47 18.45
CA PHE A 702 31.32 -5.69 17.30
C PHE A 702 31.94 -4.38 16.85
N THR A 703 33.27 -4.39 16.73
CA THR A 703 34.10 -3.21 16.50
C THR A 703 35.10 -3.47 15.38
N PRO A 704 35.62 -2.42 14.71
CA PRO A 704 36.54 -2.60 13.58
C PRO A 704 37.87 -3.28 13.89
N ASP A 705 38.37 -3.14 15.11
CA ASP A 705 39.61 -3.80 15.56
C ASP A 705 39.51 -5.32 15.55
N THR A 706 38.32 -5.86 15.83
CA THR A 706 38.09 -7.32 15.92
C THR A 706 37.33 -7.87 14.72
N HIS A 707 36.52 -7.04 14.05
CA HIS A 707 35.62 -7.43 12.96
C HIS A 707 35.84 -6.60 11.69
N GLY A 708 37.03 -6.01 11.49
CA GLY A 708 37.40 -5.29 10.26
C GLY A 708 37.57 -6.18 9.01
N LYS A 709 37.34 -7.48 9.17
CA LYS A 709 37.20 -8.49 8.11
C LYS A 709 35.99 -9.35 8.43
N TRP A 710 35.40 -9.98 7.40
CA TRP A 710 34.27 -10.88 7.55
C TRP A 710 34.56 -11.97 8.58
N THR A 711 33.86 -11.90 9.70
CA THR A 711 34.06 -12.79 10.84
C THR A 711 32.75 -13.51 11.16
N ARG A 712 32.81 -14.84 11.24
CA ARG A 712 31.67 -15.67 11.67
C ARG A 712 31.60 -15.67 13.19
N VAL A 713 30.49 -15.24 13.73
CA VAL A 713 30.16 -15.22 15.16
C VAL A 713 29.15 -16.33 15.41
N THR A 714 29.42 -17.20 16.38
CA THR A 714 28.47 -18.22 16.85
C THR A 714 28.30 -18.03 18.35
N LEU A 715 27.07 -17.83 18.80
CA LEU A 715 26.72 -17.53 20.18
C LEU A 715 25.65 -18.51 20.65
N PRO A 716 25.93 -19.35 21.66
CA PRO A 716 24.89 -20.00 22.44
C PRO A 716 24.01 -18.93 23.09
N LEU A 717 22.71 -18.99 22.85
CA LEU A 717 21.78 -17.97 23.37
C LEU A 717 21.56 -18.18 24.87
N PRO A 718 21.89 -17.19 25.73
CA PRO A 718 21.83 -17.35 27.17
C PRO A 718 20.38 -17.40 27.69
N GLU A 719 20.19 -17.92 28.90
CA GLU A 719 18.88 -18.16 29.52
C GLU A 719 18.00 -16.90 29.54
N LYS A 720 18.59 -15.73 29.76
CA LYS A 720 17.87 -14.45 29.71
C LYS A 720 17.15 -14.16 28.39
N THR A 721 17.59 -14.76 27.29
CA THR A 721 17.00 -14.59 25.95
C THR A 721 15.89 -15.58 25.64
N TRP A 722 15.73 -16.65 26.42
CA TRP A 722 14.73 -17.69 26.17
C TRP A 722 13.32 -17.12 26.34
N GLY A 723 12.42 -17.52 25.45
CA GLY A 723 11.06 -17.01 25.42
C GLY A 723 10.40 -17.21 24.06
N SER A 724 9.07 -17.14 24.03
CA SER A 724 8.28 -17.28 22.80
C SER A 724 8.05 -15.97 22.05
N THR A 725 8.55 -14.85 22.58
CA THR A 725 8.33 -13.50 22.06
C THR A 725 9.63 -12.69 21.95
N THR A 726 10.78 -13.37 21.90
CA THR A 726 12.08 -12.71 21.93
C THR A 726 12.39 -12.09 20.58
N LYS A 727 12.75 -10.81 20.57
CA LYS A 727 13.27 -10.11 19.40
C LYS A 727 14.77 -9.93 19.54
N LEU A 728 15.49 -10.04 18.43
CA LEU A 728 16.91 -9.75 18.32
C LEU A 728 17.12 -8.53 17.43
N ARG A 729 18.09 -7.69 17.77
CA ARG A 729 18.44 -6.51 16.98
C ARG A 729 19.93 -6.28 16.93
N TRP A 730 20.45 -6.01 15.74
CA TRP A 730 21.77 -5.43 15.54
C TRP A 730 21.58 -3.93 15.38
N VAL A 731 22.21 -3.13 16.24
CA VAL A 731 22.05 -1.67 16.23
C VAL A 731 23.38 -0.96 16.40
N GLN A 732 23.59 0.09 15.60
CA GLN A 732 24.71 1.00 15.75
C GLN A 732 24.19 2.35 16.24
N HIS A 733 24.54 2.70 17.49
CA HIS A 733 24.21 4.02 18.03
C HIS A 733 25.24 5.06 17.58
N VAL A 734 24.79 6.03 16.80
CA VAL A 734 25.64 7.12 16.30
C VAL A 734 25.43 8.36 17.19
N PRO A 735 26.47 8.90 17.84
CA PRO A 735 26.39 10.17 18.55
C PRO A 735 26.07 11.32 17.58
N VAL A 736 25.21 12.25 18.00
CA VAL A 736 24.66 13.35 17.18
C VAL A 736 25.74 14.27 16.55
N HIS A 737 27.01 14.20 16.98
CA HIS A 737 28.10 15.09 16.57
C HIS A 737 29.38 14.37 16.09
N SER A 738 29.33 13.08 15.75
CA SER A 738 30.50 12.35 15.24
C SER A 738 30.59 12.46 13.72
N GLY A 739 31.65 13.10 13.20
CA GLY A 739 31.92 13.23 11.76
C GLY A 739 32.46 11.98 11.06
N HIS A 740 32.66 10.88 11.80
CA HIS A 740 33.16 9.62 11.25
C HIS A 740 32.36 8.44 11.81
N VAL A 741 31.42 7.92 11.02
CA VAL A 741 30.61 6.74 11.39
C VAL A 741 31.19 5.51 10.72
N THR A 742 31.38 4.45 11.50
CA THR A 742 31.95 3.21 10.96
C THR A 742 30.88 2.46 10.15
N PRO A 743 31.08 2.16 8.85
CA PRO A 743 30.14 1.33 8.11
C PRO A 743 30.19 -0.11 8.61
N TRP A 744 29.10 -0.85 8.46
CA TRP A 744 29.04 -2.26 8.86
C TRP A 744 28.11 -3.07 7.96
N SER A 745 28.28 -4.38 7.97
CA SER A 745 27.52 -5.30 7.14
C SER A 745 27.22 -6.62 7.86
N LEU A 746 26.08 -7.21 7.53
CA LEU A 746 25.56 -8.46 8.10
C LEU A 746 25.26 -9.46 6.99
N ASP A 747 25.58 -10.73 7.23
CA ASP A 747 25.41 -11.85 6.31
C ASP A 747 25.22 -13.19 7.06
N ASP A 748 24.71 -14.22 6.39
CA ASP A 748 24.56 -15.61 6.86
C ASP A 748 23.96 -15.76 8.28
N VAL A 749 22.80 -15.15 8.53
CA VAL A 749 22.12 -15.20 9.83
C VAL A 749 21.38 -16.53 10.00
N TYR A 750 21.70 -17.24 11.08
CA TYR A 750 21.03 -18.45 11.53
C TYR A 750 20.62 -18.31 13.00
N VAL A 751 19.35 -18.54 13.30
CA VAL A 751 18.83 -18.76 14.65
C VAL A 751 18.12 -20.09 14.65
N GLY A 752 18.38 -20.95 15.64
CA GLY A 752 17.66 -22.21 15.77
C GLY A 752 18.42 -23.24 16.60
N GLU A 753 18.09 -24.51 16.38
CA GLU A 753 18.71 -25.64 17.08
C GLU A 753 20.23 -25.68 16.85
N PRO A 754 21.00 -26.11 17.86
CA PRO A 754 22.45 -26.21 17.76
C PRO A 754 22.83 -27.35 16.82
N CYS A 755 23.77 -27.10 15.92
CA CYS A 755 24.45 -28.16 15.20
C CYS A 755 25.39 -28.95 16.12
N PRO A 756 25.76 -30.20 15.76
CA PRO A 756 26.75 -31.00 16.50
C PRO A 756 28.02 -30.18 16.79
N ASP A 757 28.38 -30.05 18.08
CA ASP A 757 29.52 -29.28 18.58
C ASP A 757 29.66 -27.85 17.99
N TYR A 758 28.56 -27.22 17.58
CA TYR A 758 28.55 -25.92 16.88
C TYR A 758 29.41 -25.92 15.60
N CYS A 759 29.48 -27.06 14.91
CA CYS A 759 30.38 -27.29 13.77
C CYS A 759 31.85 -27.00 14.09
N ARG A 760 32.21 -27.08 15.38
CA ARG A 760 33.53 -26.78 15.95
C ARG A 760 34.13 -25.44 15.49
N GLY A 761 33.27 -24.51 15.06
CA GLY A 761 33.64 -23.22 14.47
C GLY A 761 34.24 -23.29 13.06
N HIS A 762 34.14 -24.43 12.38
CA HIS A 762 34.66 -24.71 11.03
C HIS A 762 33.54 -24.95 10.01
N GLY A 763 32.33 -24.45 10.27
CA GLY A 763 31.21 -24.55 9.34
C GLY A 763 30.07 -23.62 9.71
N SER A 764 29.12 -23.51 8.80
CA SER A 764 27.85 -22.82 9.03
C SER A 764 26.77 -23.82 9.44
N CYS A 765 25.95 -23.46 10.43
CA CYS A 765 24.84 -24.29 10.88
C CYS A 765 23.59 -23.97 10.04
N ILE A 766 23.01 -25.01 9.41
CA ILE A 766 21.80 -24.87 8.59
C ILE A 766 20.87 -26.01 8.96
N GLN A 767 19.71 -25.68 9.54
CA GLN A 767 18.69 -26.65 9.96
C GLN A 767 19.26 -27.77 10.85
N GLY A 768 20.09 -27.41 11.84
CA GLY A 768 20.73 -28.38 12.75
C GLY A 768 21.83 -29.25 12.11
N ARG A 769 22.25 -28.98 10.86
CA ARG A 769 23.35 -29.67 10.18
C ARG A 769 24.50 -28.74 9.84
N CYS A 770 25.72 -29.25 9.95
CA CYS A 770 26.92 -28.49 9.63
C CYS A 770 27.23 -28.48 8.14
N GLN A 771 27.35 -27.29 7.57
CA GLN A 771 27.99 -27.05 6.28
C GLN A 771 29.44 -26.65 6.52
N CYS A 772 30.38 -27.58 6.31
CA CYS A 772 31.78 -27.38 6.64
C CYS A 772 32.52 -26.46 5.66
N ASP A 773 33.47 -25.69 6.20
CA ASP A 773 34.43 -24.90 5.44
C ASP A 773 35.38 -25.85 4.67
N ALA A 774 36.02 -25.33 3.62
CA ALA A 774 36.97 -26.10 2.83
C ALA A 774 38.11 -26.66 3.71
N GLY A 775 38.33 -27.98 3.63
CA GLY A 775 39.35 -28.69 4.41
C GLY A 775 38.84 -29.30 5.73
N TYR A 776 37.57 -29.10 6.07
CA TYR A 776 36.90 -29.70 7.23
C TYR A 776 35.77 -30.61 6.78
N TYR A 777 35.56 -31.71 7.51
CA TYR A 777 34.66 -32.79 7.11
C TYR A 777 33.93 -33.38 8.32
N ASP A 778 33.08 -34.38 8.09
CA ASP A 778 32.23 -35.04 9.09
C ASP A 778 31.09 -34.15 9.64
N ASP A 779 30.24 -34.73 10.49
CA ASP A 779 29.00 -34.09 10.98
C ASP A 779 29.25 -32.86 11.88
N SER A 780 30.44 -32.75 12.48
CA SER A 780 30.86 -31.64 13.36
C SER A 780 31.94 -30.73 12.74
N CYS A 781 32.28 -30.90 11.46
CA CYS A 781 33.39 -30.18 10.78
C CYS A 781 34.73 -30.34 11.50
N ASP A 782 35.05 -31.58 11.86
CA ASP A 782 36.31 -31.89 12.51
C ASP A 782 37.50 -31.70 11.56
N PRO A 783 38.64 -31.19 12.06
CA PRO A 783 39.89 -31.23 11.32
C PRO A 783 40.34 -32.68 11.17
N HIS A 784 40.08 -33.31 10.02
CA HIS A 784 40.43 -34.72 9.82
C HIS A 784 41.91 -34.87 9.41
N PRO A 785 42.73 -35.65 10.16
CA PRO A 785 44.18 -35.78 9.93
C PRO A 785 44.59 -36.53 8.63
N ILE A 786 43.62 -36.94 7.81
CA ILE A 786 43.88 -37.66 6.54
C ILE A 786 43.85 -36.68 5.34
N TYR A 787 43.12 -35.57 5.46
CA TYR A 787 42.88 -34.62 4.37
C TYR A 787 43.47 -33.23 4.63
N ALA A 788 43.97 -32.96 5.85
CA ALA A 788 44.65 -31.73 6.26
C ALA A 788 46.03 -32.03 6.86
N GLU A 789 46.95 -31.05 6.86
CA GLU A 789 48.24 -31.20 7.55
C GLU A 789 48.04 -31.43 9.05
N PRO A 790 48.85 -32.30 9.70
CA PRO A 790 48.69 -32.62 11.11
C PRO A 790 48.92 -31.37 11.98
N LEU A 791 48.04 -31.16 12.96
CA LEU A 791 48.14 -30.02 13.87
C LEU A 791 49.44 -30.06 14.69
N PRO A 792 50.06 -28.89 14.99
CA PRO A 792 51.28 -28.84 15.78
C PRO A 792 51.11 -29.44 17.17
N THR A 793 52.00 -30.37 17.54
CA THR A 793 52.04 -30.99 18.89
C THR A 793 52.95 -30.23 19.87
N SER A 794 53.72 -29.26 19.38
CA SER A 794 54.68 -28.49 20.18
C SER A 794 54.63 -27.02 19.79
N LEU A 795 54.59 -26.15 20.79
CA LEU A 795 54.69 -24.70 20.66
C LEU A 795 55.86 -24.26 21.52
N ILE A 796 56.87 -23.64 20.91
CA ILE A 796 57.98 -22.98 21.61
C ILE A 796 58.20 -21.65 20.91
N ASP A 797 58.00 -20.54 21.63
CA ASP A 797 58.19 -19.21 21.09
C ASP A 797 58.78 -18.25 22.13
N GLY A 798 59.95 -17.69 21.82
CA GLY A 798 60.61 -16.63 22.58
C GLY A 798 60.58 -15.28 21.87
N PHE A 799 59.79 -15.13 20.81
CA PHE A 799 59.48 -13.87 20.10
C PHE A 799 60.66 -13.09 19.49
N GLU A 800 61.91 -13.57 19.57
CA GLU A 800 63.09 -12.88 18.99
C GLU A 800 62.94 -12.58 17.48
N GLY A 801 62.33 -13.52 16.76
CA GLY A 801 62.07 -13.46 15.32
C GLY A 801 60.78 -12.73 14.90
N GLY A 802 60.02 -12.18 15.86
CA GLY A 802 58.67 -11.64 15.59
C GLY A 802 57.56 -12.67 15.87
N ILE A 803 56.34 -12.37 15.42
CA ILE A 803 55.17 -13.26 15.59
C ILE A 803 55.27 -14.37 14.52
N GLY A 804 55.50 -15.61 14.95
CA GLY A 804 55.61 -16.77 14.07
C GLY A 804 54.26 -17.37 13.66
N VAL A 805 54.31 -18.41 12.81
CA VAL A 805 53.14 -19.17 12.29
C VAL A 805 52.32 -19.90 13.36
N ASN A 806 52.82 -19.94 14.59
CA ASN A 806 52.19 -20.61 15.72
C ASN A 806 51.03 -19.82 16.36
N TRP A 807 50.84 -18.57 15.94
CA TRP A 807 49.81 -17.67 16.47
C TRP A 807 48.74 -17.45 15.41
N ALA A 808 47.50 -17.82 15.70
CA ALA A 808 46.36 -17.56 14.82
C ALA A 808 45.97 -16.08 14.82
N LEU A 809 46.06 -15.43 15.98
CA LEU A 809 45.63 -14.04 16.14
C LEU A 809 46.41 -13.35 17.28
N VAL A 810 46.95 -12.17 17.00
CA VAL A 810 47.51 -11.27 18.02
C VAL A 810 46.93 -9.87 17.77
N THR A 811 46.20 -9.34 18.74
CA THR A 811 45.58 -8.00 18.65
C THR A 811 45.95 -7.16 19.87
N GLY A 812 46.05 -5.84 19.70
CA GLY A 812 46.36 -4.90 20.78
C GLY A 812 47.80 -4.98 21.34
N GLY A 813 48.69 -5.73 20.68
CA GLY A 813 50.08 -5.90 21.08
C GLY A 813 50.99 -6.33 19.94
N GLY A 814 52.29 -6.26 20.17
CA GLY A 814 53.32 -6.60 19.20
C GLY A 814 54.63 -7.00 19.86
N VAL A 815 55.54 -7.55 19.07
CA VAL A 815 56.86 -7.96 19.57
C VAL A 815 57.74 -6.74 19.76
N GLY A 816 58.30 -6.58 20.96
CA GLY A 816 59.16 -5.47 21.28
C GLY A 816 59.87 -5.65 22.62
N MET A 817 60.51 -4.58 23.08
CA MET A 817 61.17 -4.52 24.40
C MET A 817 60.37 -3.67 25.40
N GLY A 818 59.05 -3.55 25.20
CA GLY A 818 58.15 -2.86 26.13
C GLY A 818 58.17 -3.52 27.52
N CYS A 819 57.71 -2.91 28.59
CA CYS A 819 57.85 -3.50 29.93
C CYS A 819 59.27 -3.77 30.48
N ASN A 820 60.33 -3.31 29.81
CA ASN A 820 61.76 -3.49 30.18
C ASN A 820 62.15 -4.99 30.31
N SER A 821 63.36 -5.27 30.82
CA SER A 821 63.89 -6.65 30.88
C SER A 821 63.01 -7.61 31.69
N MET A 822 62.67 -8.75 31.09
CA MET A 822 61.99 -9.91 31.70
C MET A 822 62.94 -10.77 32.58
N ALA A 823 64.09 -10.21 32.96
CA ALA A 823 65.10 -10.89 33.76
C ALA A 823 64.60 -11.24 35.17
N PRO A 824 65.12 -12.34 35.78
CA PRO A 824 66.17 -13.23 35.26
C PRO A 824 65.64 -14.34 34.33
N TYR A 825 64.33 -14.39 34.06
CA TYR A 825 63.71 -15.56 33.41
C TYR A 825 63.65 -15.45 31.89
N GLY A 826 63.64 -14.24 31.35
CA GLY A 826 63.61 -13.95 29.91
C GLY A 826 64.61 -12.86 29.52
N HIS A 827 65.08 -12.90 28.28
CA HIS A 827 66.05 -11.96 27.71
C HIS A 827 65.66 -11.67 26.27
N GLY A 828 65.80 -10.41 25.84
CA GLY A 828 65.57 -10.01 24.45
C GLY A 828 64.19 -9.39 24.23
N LYS A 829 63.56 -9.70 23.10
CA LYS A 829 62.22 -9.21 22.72
C LYS A 829 61.15 -10.14 23.26
N HIS A 830 59.98 -9.61 23.53
CA HIS A 830 58.84 -10.38 24.01
C HIS A 830 57.55 -9.82 23.44
N LEU A 831 56.44 -10.54 23.61
CA LEU A 831 55.14 -10.09 23.15
C LEU A 831 54.56 -9.10 24.15
N TYR A 832 54.37 -7.86 23.74
CA TYR A 832 54.03 -6.73 24.60
C TYR A 832 52.72 -6.06 24.15
N PHE A 833 51.81 -5.85 25.10
CA PHE A 833 50.47 -5.31 24.86
C PHE A 833 50.32 -3.93 25.50
N ASN A 834 50.20 -2.92 24.65
CA ASN A 834 49.91 -1.53 24.99
C ASN A 834 48.96 -0.84 24.00
N GLY A 835 48.49 -1.57 22.97
CA GLY A 835 47.57 -1.05 21.97
C GLY A 835 46.18 -0.79 22.53
N CYS A 836 45.28 -0.28 21.72
CA CYS A 836 43.86 -0.18 22.07
C CYS A 836 43.03 -1.30 21.42
N GLY A 837 41.74 -1.32 21.74
CA GLY A 837 40.85 -2.39 21.31
C GLY A 837 41.16 -3.70 22.04
N MET A 838 40.79 -4.82 21.45
CA MET A 838 40.96 -6.12 22.09
C MET A 838 42.44 -6.52 22.20
N ARG A 839 42.93 -6.74 23.42
CA ARG A 839 44.27 -7.25 23.69
C ARG A 839 44.24 -8.76 23.93
N GLN A 840 44.65 -9.53 22.93
CA GLN A 840 44.74 -10.98 23.05
C GLN A 840 45.84 -11.59 22.19
N ALA A 841 46.32 -12.76 22.62
CA ALA A 841 47.13 -13.66 21.82
C ALA A 841 46.43 -15.02 21.77
N VAL A 842 46.17 -15.53 20.56
CA VAL A 842 45.52 -16.82 20.32
C VAL A 842 46.45 -17.68 19.47
N THR A 843 46.69 -18.89 19.94
CA THR A 843 47.49 -19.90 19.22
C THR A 843 46.72 -20.47 18.03
N VAL A 844 47.43 -21.05 17.05
CA VAL A 844 46.80 -21.94 16.08
C VAL A 844 46.18 -23.15 16.79
N ALA A 845 45.31 -23.89 16.11
CA ALA A 845 44.77 -25.13 16.66
C ALA A 845 45.93 -26.13 16.90
N LEU A 846 46.05 -26.65 18.13
CA LEU A 846 47.12 -27.55 18.55
C LEU A 846 46.58 -28.97 18.79
N ASP A 847 47.46 -29.97 18.65
CA ASP A 847 47.22 -31.30 19.20
C ASP A 847 47.80 -31.40 20.61
N THR A 848 46.94 -31.19 21.61
CA THR A 848 47.31 -31.17 23.03
C THR A 848 47.04 -32.49 23.74
N ARG A 849 46.66 -33.56 23.03
CA ARG A 849 46.34 -34.89 23.63
C ARG A 849 47.47 -35.43 24.49
N ARG A 850 48.72 -35.11 24.13
CA ARG A 850 49.93 -35.53 24.84
C ARG A 850 50.55 -34.42 25.71
N THR A 851 49.91 -33.27 25.81
CA THR A 851 50.42 -32.12 26.57
C THR A 851 50.11 -32.29 28.05
N SER A 852 51.09 -31.95 28.89
CA SER A 852 50.94 -31.94 30.35
C SER A 852 50.82 -30.53 30.92
N LYS A 853 51.68 -29.60 30.47
CA LYS A 853 51.81 -28.26 31.04
C LYS A 853 52.00 -27.21 29.96
N LEU A 854 51.52 -26.01 30.24
CA LEU A 854 51.84 -24.77 29.52
C LEU A 854 52.76 -23.93 30.41
N VAL A 855 53.92 -23.57 29.88
CA VAL A 855 54.96 -22.83 30.58
C VAL A 855 55.22 -21.53 29.84
N PHE A 856 55.27 -20.41 30.54
CA PHE A 856 55.61 -19.12 29.96
C PHE A 856 56.05 -18.15 31.04
N ILE A 857 56.58 -17.01 30.64
CA ILE A 857 56.91 -15.90 31.51
C ILE A 857 55.88 -14.82 31.30
N ALA A 858 55.34 -14.26 32.38
CA ALA A 858 54.38 -13.17 32.32
C ALA A 858 54.79 -12.02 33.24
N ARG A 859 54.45 -10.80 32.82
CA ARG A 859 54.59 -9.58 33.60
C ARG A 859 53.43 -8.64 33.29
N LEU A 860 52.72 -8.19 34.33
CA LEU A 860 51.60 -7.26 34.25
C LEU A 860 51.98 -6.01 35.05
N GLY A 861 52.22 -4.90 34.35
CA GLY A 861 52.70 -3.67 34.97
C GLY A 861 54.08 -3.77 35.65
N SER A 862 54.45 -2.69 36.34
CA SER A 862 55.71 -2.56 37.07
C SER A 862 55.46 -2.00 38.47
N HIS A 863 56.34 -2.36 39.42
CA HIS A 863 56.23 -1.88 40.79
C HIS A 863 56.27 -0.34 40.88
N ASP A 864 57.10 0.29 40.04
CA ASP A 864 57.29 1.75 40.04
C ASP A 864 56.35 2.46 39.04
N ASN A 865 55.39 1.71 38.46
CA ASN A 865 54.45 2.19 37.45
C ASN A 865 55.10 2.96 36.28
N SER A 866 56.26 2.45 35.81
CA SER A 866 57.04 3.05 34.73
C SER A 866 56.21 3.27 33.46
N PRO A 867 56.43 4.35 32.69
CA PRO A 867 55.65 4.63 31.48
C PRO A 867 55.65 3.49 30.45
N SER A 868 56.74 2.71 30.37
CA SER A 868 56.86 1.55 29.47
C SER A 868 56.18 0.29 30.00
N CYS A 869 55.68 0.26 31.24
CA CYS A 869 55.04 -0.90 31.87
C CYS A 869 54.05 -0.46 32.95
N ARG A 870 53.08 0.38 32.57
CA ARG A 870 52.19 1.00 33.54
C ARG A 870 50.90 0.21 33.70
N MET A 871 50.36 0.18 34.91
CA MET A 871 49.08 -0.45 35.21
C MET A 871 48.42 0.26 36.39
N ASP A 872 47.20 0.72 36.19
CA ASP A 872 46.46 1.47 37.19
C ASP A 872 45.50 0.54 37.94
N LEU A 873 45.78 0.32 39.23
CA LEU A 873 44.99 -0.53 40.12
C LEU A 873 44.33 0.29 41.23
N SER A 874 44.12 1.59 41.02
CA SER A 874 43.52 2.50 41.99
C SER A 874 42.06 2.16 42.31
N ASP A 875 41.32 1.61 41.34
CA ASP A 875 39.98 1.05 41.53
C ASP A 875 40.06 -0.43 41.91
N PRO A 876 39.75 -0.80 43.18
CA PRO A 876 39.84 -2.18 43.64
C PRO A 876 38.85 -3.13 42.96
N GLN A 877 37.72 -2.61 42.45
CA GLN A 877 36.70 -3.45 41.79
C GLN A 877 37.13 -3.85 40.37
N ARG A 878 37.75 -2.92 39.64
CA ARG A 878 38.27 -3.17 38.27
C ARG A 878 39.69 -3.71 38.25
N ALA A 879 40.41 -3.70 39.38
CA ALA A 879 41.81 -4.13 39.44
C ALA A 879 42.02 -5.56 38.91
N LEU A 880 41.12 -6.50 39.23
CA LEU A 880 41.22 -7.88 38.75
C LEU A 880 40.81 -8.01 37.28
N ASP A 881 39.88 -7.18 36.80
CA ASP A 881 39.43 -7.15 35.40
C ASP A 881 40.52 -6.67 34.44
N LYS A 882 41.48 -5.89 34.96
CA LYS A 882 42.70 -5.48 34.23
C LYS A 882 43.77 -6.56 34.15
N GLY A 883 43.54 -7.71 34.79
CA GLY A 883 44.39 -8.89 34.73
C GLY A 883 44.41 -9.56 33.36
N VAL A 884 45.19 -10.64 33.25
CA VAL A 884 45.25 -11.46 32.03
C VAL A 884 44.62 -12.81 32.31
N VAL A 885 43.59 -13.16 31.55
CA VAL A 885 42.90 -14.44 31.64
C VAL A 885 43.52 -15.40 30.63
N LEU A 886 43.96 -16.56 31.10
CA LEU A 886 44.41 -17.67 30.28
C LEU A 886 43.26 -18.65 30.09
N GLN A 887 42.90 -18.88 28.83
CA GLN A 887 41.76 -19.71 28.45
C GLN A 887 42.13 -20.71 27.36
N TYR A 888 41.28 -21.72 27.19
CA TYR A 888 41.34 -22.63 26.07
C TYR A 888 39.98 -22.76 25.39
N SER A 889 40.00 -23.20 24.14
CA SER A 889 38.80 -23.46 23.33
C SER A 889 39.00 -24.76 22.56
N ASN A 890 37.95 -25.58 22.54
CA ASN A 890 37.86 -26.83 21.77
C ASN A 890 37.02 -26.69 20.49
N ASN A 891 36.45 -25.52 20.23
CA ASN A 891 35.52 -25.25 19.13
C ASN A 891 35.86 -23.94 18.40
N ASN A 892 37.14 -23.73 18.13
CA ASN A 892 37.67 -22.60 17.37
C ASN A 892 37.20 -21.20 17.85
N GLY A 893 37.07 -21.04 19.16
CA GLY A 893 36.85 -19.77 19.83
C GLY A 893 35.39 -19.39 20.04
N ILE A 894 34.44 -20.30 19.79
CA ILE A 894 33.01 -20.11 20.09
C ILE A 894 32.82 -20.00 21.61
N THR A 895 33.34 -20.96 22.38
CA THR A 895 33.32 -20.92 23.85
C THR A 895 34.73 -20.98 24.39
N TRP A 896 35.01 -20.19 25.43
CA TRP A 896 36.32 -20.14 26.09
C TRP A 896 36.20 -20.54 27.55
N GLU A 897 36.99 -21.52 27.96
CA GLU A 897 37.06 -21.98 29.34
C GLU A 897 38.36 -21.52 29.99
N THR A 898 38.27 -21.08 31.25
CA THR A 898 39.42 -20.48 31.95
C THR A 898 40.32 -21.52 32.61
N ILE A 899 41.61 -21.47 32.28
CA ILE A 899 42.66 -22.22 32.97
C ILE A 899 43.11 -21.46 34.22
N HIS A 900 43.34 -20.14 34.08
CA HIS A 900 43.83 -19.31 35.18
C HIS A 900 43.56 -17.81 34.94
N VAL A 901 43.33 -17.05 36.01
CA VAL A 901 43.28 -15.57 36.00
C VAL A 901 44.57 -15.04 36.63
N MET A 902 45.35 -14.24 35.90
CA MET A 902 46.59 -13.65 36.41
C MET A 902 46.29 -12.29 37.04
N ASP A 903 46.35 -12.25 38.37
CA ASP A 903 46.15 -11.02 39.14
C ASP A 903 47.30 -10.03 38.90
N PRO A 904 47.03 -8.81 38.44
CA PRO A 904 48.03 -7.75 38.29
C PRO A 904 48.97 -7.54 39.49
N THR A 905 48.47 -7.68 40.71
CA THR A 905 49.25 -7.47 41.94
C THR A 905 50.37 -8.49 42.09
N ASP A 906 50.13 -9.72 41.63
CA ASP A 906 51.10 -10.80 41.66
C ASP A 906 52.16 -10.66 40.57
N PHE A 907 51.80 -10.14 39.41
CA PHE A 907 52.64 -10.16 38.21
C PHE A 907 53.40 -8.86 37.93
N LYS A 908 53.52 -7.94 38.91
CA LYS A 908 54.34 -6.70 38.81
C LYS A 908 55.84 -6.94 38.53
N LYS A 909 56.33 -8.15 38.82
CA LYS A 909 57.66 -8.64 38.45
C LYS A 909 57.50 -9.83 37.51
N ALA A 910 58.44 -10.01 36.58
CA ALA A 910 58.43 -11.15 35.67
C ALA A 910 58.42 -12.48 36.45
N ARG A 911 57.43 -13.32 36.18
CA ARG A 911 57.27 -14.65 36.80
C ARG A 911 57.24 -15.71 35.70
N ARG A 912 58.05 -16.76 35.85
CA ARG A 912 57.92 -17.99 35.05
C ARG A 912 56.85 -18.87 35.68
N VAL A 913 55.75 -19.08 34.97
CA VAL A 913 54.59 -19.85 35.41
C VAL A 913 54.48 -21.16 34.63
N ALA A 914 53.92 -22.18 35.27
CA ALA A 914 53.69 -23.49 34.67
C ALA A 914 52.31 -24.02 35.09
N TYR A 915 51.32 -23.90 34.21
CA TYR A 915 49.96 -24.36 34.46
C TYR A 915 49.74 -25.75 33.87
N SER A 916 49.06 -26.63 34.60
CA SER A 916 48.70 -27.95 34.08
C SER A 916 47.49 -27.82 33.18
N LEU A 917 47.50 -28.43 32.00
CA LEU A 917 46.31 -28.44 31.14
C LEU A 917 45.25 -29.36 31.76
N PRO A 918 43.99 -28.89 31.90
CA PRO A 918 42.88 -29.73 32.35
C PRO A 918 42.61 -30.88 31.36
N SER A 919 41.89 -31.92 31.78
CA SER A 919 41.61 -33.10 30.95
C SER A 919 40.90 -32.73 29.65
N GLU A 920 39.99 -31.78 29.76
CA GLU A 920 39.10 -31.28 28.72
C GLU A 920 39.87 -30.44 27.68
N ALA A 921 41.00 -29.85 28.06
CA ALA A 921 41.92 -29.13 27.17
C ALA A 921 42.97 -30.03 26.50
N ARG A 922 42.93 -31.36 26.71
CA ARG A 922 43.85 -32.33 26.07
C ARG A 922 43.16 -33.01 24.88
N GLY A 923 42.83 -32.20 23.89
CA GLY A 923 42.12 -32.60 22.67
C GLY A 923 42.95 -32.43 21.40
N TYR A 924 42.35 -32.79 20.28
CA TYR A 924 42.83 -32.41 18.96
C TYR A 924 42.09 -31.13 18.54
N GLY A 925 42.79 -30.10 18.07
CA GLY A 925 42.16 -28.85 17.65
C GLY A 925 42.06 -27.77 18.73
N VAL A 926 42.82 -27.88 19.82
CA VAL A 926 42.70 -26.97 20.98
C VAL A 926 43.43 -25.67 20.74
N GLN A 927 42.77 -24.54 20.97
CA GLN A 927 43.38 -23.21 20.96
C GLN A 927 43.57 -22.71 22.38
N LEU A 928 44.71 -22.09 22.64
CA LEU A 928 45.03 -21.37 23.88
C LEU A 928 44.98 -19.86 23.63
N ARG A 929 44.40 -19.10 24.57
CA ARG A 929 44.28 -17.65 24.53
C ARG A 929 44.76 -16.98 25.81
N TRP A 930 45.52 -15.91 25.66
CA TRP A 930 45.76 -14.90 26.69
C TRP A 930 44.96 -13.66 26.33
N TRP A 931 44.11 -13.19 27.23
CA TRP A 931 43.21 -12.05 26.98
C TRP A 931 43.18 -11.12 28.19
N GLN A 932 43.24 -9.82 27.95
CA GLN A 932 43.01 -8.81 28.97
C GLN A 932 41.56 -8.30 28.87
N PRO A 933 40.69 -8.54 29.87
CA PRO A 933 39.28 -8.17 29.81
C PRO A 933 39.00 -6.67 29.78
N ASP A 934 39.69 -5.90 30.62
CA ASP A 934 39.48 -4.46 30.75
C ASP A 934 40.83 -3.68 30.76
N HIS A 935 40.80 -2.45 30.25
CA HIS A 935 41.94 -1.51 30.28
C HIS A 935 41.48 -0.07 30.03
N ASP A 936 42.24 0.92 30.48
CA ASP A 936 41.87 2.34 30.38
C ASP A 936 42.21 3.00 29.02
N GLY A 937 42.68 2.23 28.04
CA GLY A 937 42.90 2.69 26.66
C GLY A 937 44.30 2.40 26.12
N ALA A 938 44.67 3.08 25.04
CA ALA A 938 46.02 2.96 24.48
C ALA A 938 47.07 3.46 25.49
N ASN A 939 48.20 2.75 25.57
CA ASN A 939 49.33 3.08 26.44
C ASN A 939 48.99 3.13 27.94
N THR A 940 47.99 2.34 28.37
CA THR A 940 47.69 2.06 29.78
C THR A 940 47.52 0.56 30.02
N ASP A 941 47.67 0.12 31.28
CA ASP A 941 47.45 -1.27 31.72
C ASP A 941 48.22 -2.33 30.93
N HIS A 942 49.53 -2.13 30.79
CA HIS A 942 50.40 -2.94 29.95
C HIS A 942 50.69 -4.32 30.53
N TRP A 943 50.85 -5.31 29.64
CA TRP A 943 51.32 -6.64 30.01
C TRP A 943 52.21 -7.23 28.92
N ALA A 944 53.04 -8.20 29.30
CA ALA A 944 53.96 -8.88 28.42
C ALA A 944 54.05 -10.38 28.73
N ILE A 945 54.22 -11.19 27.69
CA ILE A 945 54.53 -12.62 27.79
C ILE A 945 55.77 -12.98 26.97
N ASP A 946 56.53 -13.96 27.46
CA ASP A 946 57.77 -14.43 26.85
C ASP A 946 57.98 -15.95 27.07
N ASN A 947 58.82 -16.59 26.27
CA ASN A 947 59.19 -18.01 26.34
C ASN A 947 57.99 -18.95 26.53
N VAL A 948 57.00 -18.88 25.63
CA VAL A 948 55.80 -19.73 25.64
C VAL A 948 56.17 -21.13 25.17
N GLU A 949 55.94 -22.14 26.00
CA GLU A 949 56.31 -23.54 25.78
C GLU A 949 55.15 -24.48 26.17
N VAL A 950 54.76 -25.35 25.25
CA VAL A 950 53.83 -26.46 25.49
C VAL A 950 54.61 -27.75 25.76
N VAL A 951 54.54 -28.26 26.99
CA VAL A 951 55.36 -29.37 27.48
C VAL A 951 54.59 -30.71 27.43
N LEU A 952 55.12 -31.65 26.66
CA LEU A 952 54.56 -33.00 26.52
C LEU A 952 54.71 -33.85 27.79
N ALA A 953 53.72 -34.70 28.06
CA ALA A 953 53.79 -35.72 29.10
C ALA A 953 54.88 -36.75 28.77
N GLN A 954 55.80 -36.98 29.71
CA GLN A 954 56.80 -38.04 29.58
C GLN A 954 56.12 -39.41 29.41
N ARG A 955 56.63 -40.26 28.50
CA ARG A 955 56.22 -41.66 28.44
C ARG A 955 56.47 -42.29 29.82
N LYS A 956 55.43 -42.85 30.45
CA LYS A 956 55.66 -43.84 31.51
C LYS A 956 56.45 -44.98 30.86
N ASP A 957 57.67 -45.18 31.32
CA ASP A 957 58.53 -46.27 30.92
C ASP A 957 57.85 -47.60 31.27
N THR A 958 57.29 -48.27 30.26
CA THR A 958 56.62 -49.58 30.42
C THR A 958 57.62 -50.73 30.55
N SER A 959 58.93 -50.47 30.63
CA SER A 959 59.95 -51.49 30.89
C SER A 959 59.86 -52.18 32.26
N LYS A 960 58.94 -51.74 33.15
CA LYS A 960 58.69 -52.35 34.47
C LYS A 960 57.42 -53.20 34.62
N TYR A 961 56.64 -53.41 33.56
CA TYR A 961 55.59 -54.43 33.59
C TYR A 961 56.10 -55.69 32.87
N GLN A 962 56.49 -56.69 33.67
CA GLN A 962 56.74 -58.04 33.18
C GLN A 962 55.47 -58.54 32.48
N ALA A 963 55.58 -58.76 31.17
CA ALA A 963 54.60 -59.50 30.41
C ALA A 963 54.59 -60.95 30.89
N HIS A 964 53.62 -61.30 31.75
CA HIS A 964 53.16 -62.67 31.82
C HIS A 964 52.35 -62.93 30.55
N THR A 965 53.02 -63.60 29.62
CA THR A 965 52.39 -64.23 28.46
C THR A 965 51.43 -65.30 28.95
N LEU A 966 50.13 -65.09 28.72
CA LEU A 966 49.17 -66.18 28.61
C LEU A 966 48.59 -66.11 27.19
N HIS A 967 49.02 -67.09 26.40
CA HIS A 967 48.47 -67.40 25.09
C HIS A 967 47.21 -68.25 25.28
N ASN A 968 46.20 -67.97 24.46
CA ASN A 968 44.99 -68.78 24.16
C ASN A 968 43.89 -68.70 25.24
N SER A 969 42.60 -68.62 24.93
CA SER A 969 41.85 -68.78 23.68
C SER A 969 40.41 -68.26 23.88
N GLU A 970 39.78 -67.83 22.78
CA GLU A 970 38.33 -67.68 22.56
C GLU A 970 37.59 -66.43 23.09
N LEU A 971 36.90 -65.83 22.11
CA LEU A 971 35.79 -64.87 22.08
C LEU A 971 36.08 -63.38 22.29
#